data_AF-A0A2U2BSB3-F1
#
_entry.id   AF-A0A2U2BSB3-F1
#
_cell.length_a   1.000
_cell.length_b   1.000
_cell.length_c   1.000
_cell.angle_alpha   90.00
_cell.angle_beta   90.00
_cell.angle_gamma   90.00
#
_symmetry.space_group_name_H-M   'P 1'
#
loop_
_entity.id
_entity.type
_entity.pdbx_description
1 polymer ?
#
loop_
_entity_poly.entity_id
_entity_poly.type
_entity_poly.pdbx_seq_one_letter_code
_entity_poly.pdbx_strand_id
1 'polypeptide(L)'
;MSSLSRSLKASWLGGAAACLVFTAAAAAQDAPIVQPGAPGETARQLSSDEAVRIAGNSYSADDVRFMQDMILHHHQAVEMSVLVDERTNSPALRAVAGRIQASQADEIAFMQTWLRRRGEDAPDPADDPHAGHGGHGTMAGMATPDQMARLADASGTAFETLFLELMIAHHEGAVEMVDHLLDQPGSAYDPVLYEFVGDVKNEQQAEIRRMAALLRELSGDPRSSLAGGFRDAEQAISNLSLVASLPKPTGFFDPDNPAGLPPAVPEEAAEEESDEDEARYGERSPFLEFSNTDMAFSGDLMAAGNYHGFNLYRLDRDEPRLISSVVCPGGQGDLSIVGDLLFMSVQETRARVDCGLEGVSGDASPERFRGLRIFDISEPTAPRQVGQVQTCRGSHTHSVVSGPDPDGVIIVYNSGTSSVRPEEELAGCVGEVPGDDRTALFRIDVIAVPVDDPSQAAIIDSPTVFADDETGRIAGLWQGGDHGEGTQTTSRTDECHDITVFPSADLAAGACSGNGVIFDISDPRAPRRIDAVTDPGFAYWHSATFTNDGTRVVFTDEWGGGGRPRCRAQDPRDWGADAIYDIVDGRLEFRSYYKLPAAQSEMENCVAHNGSIVPVPGRDIFVQAWYQGGVSVIDFTDPAEPVEIAYFDRGPVSEEHLVTGGYWSTYWYDGRIYATAIVRGLDVFELAPSEHLSENEIAAAALADQGGTFNPQQQFPVSWPDHPVVGLAYLDQLQRDEALTGETAADISATLRRAADRFEDEAGDAALADRLEALAGELSGDGRAGALRATMQGVAAALR
;
A
#
# COMPACT_ATOMS: atom_id res chain seq x y z
N MET A 1 79.28 -26.10 35.36
CA MET A 1 78.43 -26.01 34.14
C MET A 1 77.27 -25.07 34.43
N SER A 2 76.59 -24.57 33.40
CA SER A 2 75.46 -23.61 33.44
C SER A 2 75.76 -22.23 34.08
N SER A 3 74.97 -21.23 33.70
CA SER A 3 75.41 -19.82 33.64
C SER A 3 74.75 -18.87 34.66
N LEU A 4 75.61 -18.13 35.35
CA LEU A 4 75.41 -16.75 35.82
C LEU A 4 75.28 -15.80 34.58
N SER A 5 74.66 -14.61 34.59
CA SER A 5 73.79 -13.93 35.58
C SER A 5 73.31 -12.55 35.05
N ARG A 6 72.30 -11.96 35.73
CA ARG A 6 72.08 -10.50 35.96
C ARG A 6 71.65 -9.55 34.81
N SER A 7 70.42 -9.05 34.98
CA SER A 7 70.06 -7.62 35.09
C SER A 7 70.02 -6.71 33.84
N LEU A 8 68.85 -6.07 33.59
CA LEU A 8 68.62 -4.61 33.74
C LEU A 8 67.17 -4.19 33.34
N LYS A 9 66.55 -3.41 34.23
CA LYS A 9 65.68 -2.22 34.04
C LYS A 9 64.94 -1.99 32.70
N ALA A 10 63.61 -1.90 32.80
CA ALA A 10 62.75 -0.69 32.68
C ALA A 10 63.08 0.35 31.57
N SER A 11 62.10 0.91 30.83
CA SER A 11 60.89 1.59 31.37
C SER A 11 59.80 1.94 30.33
N TRP A 12 58.56 2.10 30.82
CA TRP A 12 57.53 3.11 30.46
C TRP A 12 56.42 2.91 29.39
N LEU A 13 55.18 3.13 29.88
CA LEU A 13 53.95 3.74 29.29
C LEU A 13 53.23 3.17 28.06
N GLY A 14 51.92 2.94 28.25
CA GLY A 14 50.89 3.75 27.55
C GLY A 14 49.97 3.02 26.56
N GLY A 15 48.70 2.85 26.92
CA GLY A 15 47.64 2.26 26.06
C GLY A 15 46.59 1.57 26.95
N ALA A 16 45.57 2.29 27.44
CA ALA A 16 44.33 2.68 26.74
C ALA A 16 43.28 1.55 26.76
N ALA A 17 42.07 1.87 27.20
CA ALA A 17 40.94 0.96 27.35
C ALA A 17 39.83 1.31 26.35
N ALA A 18 38.72 0.55 26.42
CA ALA A 18 37.51 0.62 25.58
C ALA A 18 37.62 -0.01 24.18
N CYS A 19 37.05 -1.21 24.05
CA CYS A 19 36.31 -1.73 22.89
C CYS A 19 35.57 -2.99 23.36
N LEU A 20 34.31 -2.83 23.77
CA LEU A 20 33.40 -3.92 24.17
C LEU A 20 31.95 -3.51 23.85
N VAL A 21 31.68 -3.39 22.55
CA VAL A 21 30.37 -3.19 21.91
C VAL A 21 30.39 -4.05 20.63
N PHE A 22 29.22 -4.40 20.09
CA PHE A 22 29.02 -5.24 18.89
C PHE A 22 29.30 -6.74 19.03
N THR A 23 28.46 -7.42 19.81
CA THR A 23 28.10 -8.85 19.60
C THR A 23 26.60 -9.02 19.84
N ALA A 24 25.78 -8.50 18.92
CA ALA A 24 24.31 -8.49 19.04
C ALA A 24 23.57 -8.59 17.68
N ALA A 25 24.21 -9.17 16.65
CA ALA A 25 23.71 -9.20 15.27
C ALA A 25 23.96 -10.56 14.59
N ALA A 26 23.68 -11.66 15.30
CA ALA A 26 23.99 -13.02 14.84
C ALA A 26 23.11 -14.10 15.52
N ALA A 27 21.81 -13.82 15.72
CA ALA A 27 20.91 -14.66 16.52
C ALA A 27 19.53 -14.94 15.88
N ALA A 28 19.36 -14.68 14.57
CA ALA A 28 18.09 -14.79 13.87
C ALA A 28 18.26 -15.36 12.45
N GLN A 29 18.70 -16.62 12.32
CA GLN A 29 18.81 -17.36 11.05
C GLN A 29 18.99 -18.88 11.31
N ASP A 30 17.92 -19.55 11.72
CA ASP A 30 17.86 -21.02 11.95
C ASP A 30 16.57 -21.67 11.38
N ALA A 31 15.71 -20.88 10.70
CA ALA A 31 14.46 -21.37 10.11
C ALA A 31 14.71 -22.01 8.73
N PRO A 32 14.02 -23.12 8.36
CA PRO A 32 14.16 -23.74 7.05
C PRO A 32 13.59 -22.88 5.93
N ILE A 33 14.37 -22.75 4.84
CA ILE A 33 13.87 -22.30 3.53
C ILE A 33 13.39 -23.54 2.77
N VAL A 34 12.15 -23.50 2.28
CA VAL A 34 11.42 -24.64 1.71
C VAL A 34 10.89 -24.28 0.34
N GLN A 35 11.12 -25.12 -0.67
CA GLN A 35 10.46 -25.05 -1.97
C GLN A 35 9.49 -26.24 -2.09
N PRO A 36 8.16 -26.00 -2.18
CA PRO A 36 7.20 -27.05 -2.52
C PRO A 36 7.45 -27.65 -3.91
N GLY A 37 6.87 -28.81 -4.20
CA GLY A 37 6.79 -29.36 -5.56
C GLY A 37 5.41 -29.11 -6.17
N ALA A 38 5.08 -29.85 -7.22
CA ALA A 38 3.72 -29.86 -7.77
C ALA A 38 2.70 -30.41 -6.73
N PRO A 39 1.37 -30.17 -6.90
CA PRO A 39 0.35 -30.62 -5.96
C PRO A 39 0.48 -32.10 -5.56
N GLY A 40 0.65 -32.34 -4.26
CA GLY A 40 0.81 -33.67 -3.65
C GLY A 40 2.25 -34.18 -3.55
N GLU A 41 3.25 -33.50 -4.12
CA GLU A 41 4.66 -33.90 -4.01
C GLU A 41 5.28 -33.59 -2.63
N THR A 42 6.57 -33.91 -2.46
CA THR A 42 7.35 -33.60 -1.25
C THR A 42 8.18 -32.35 -1.47
N ALA A 43 8.01 -31.34 -0.61
CA ALA A 43 8.84 -30.14 -0.64
C ALA A 43 10.34 -30.47 -0.40
N ARG A 44 11.23 -29.66 -0.99
CA ARG A 44 12.68 -29.71 -0.73
C ARG A 44 13.11 -28.52 0.13
N GLN A 45 14.16 -28.69 0.93
CA GLN A 45 14.84 -27.54 1.54
C GLN A 45 15.78 -26.90 0.51
N LEU A 46 15.87 -25.57 0.54
CA LEU A 46 16.84 -24.79 -0.24
C LEU A 46 18.01 -24.37 0.64
N SER A 47 19.18 -24.22 0.04
CA SER A 47 20.25 -23.39 0.61
C SER A 47 20.05 -21.92 0.27
N SER A 48 20.62 -21.01 1.08
CA SER A 48 20.59 -19.56 0.86
C SER A 48 21.11 -19.15 -0.52
N ASP A 49 22.01 -19.93 -1.08
CA ASP A 49 22.84 -19.57 -2.24
C ASP A 49 22.17 -19.91 -3.59
N GLU A 50 21.01 -20.58 -3.55
CA GLU A 50 20.27 -21.06 -4.74
C GLU A 50 19.33 -20.00 -5.38
N ALA A 51 19.09 -18.84 -4.77
CA ALA A 51 17.86 -18.06 -4.97
C ALA A 51 17.87 -16.80 -5.91
N VAL A 52 18.95 -16.46 -6.65
CA VAL A 52 19.13 -15.12 -7.31
C VAL A 52 19.39 -15.16 -8.86
N ARG A 53 19.28 -14.03 -9.64
CA ARG A 53 19.64 -13.71 -11.11
C ARG A 53 18.44 -13.58 -12.14
N ILE A 54 18.40 -12.86 -13.31
CA ILE A 54 19.21 -11.83 -14.06
C ILE A 54 18.48 -11.09 -15.28
N ALA A 55 18.68 -9.75 -15.45
CA ALA A 55 18.83 -8.76 -16.60
C ALA A 55 18.02 -8.57 -17.96
N GLY A 56 17.74 -7.27 -18.32
CA GLY A 56 17.80 -6.50 -19.65
C GLY A 56 16.67 -6.55 -20.74
N ASN A 57 16.28 -5.60 -21.67
CA ASN A 57 16.52 -4.18 -22.17
C ASN A 57 15.37 -3.81 -23.23
N SER A 58 15.08 -2.65 -23.92
CA SER A 58 15.35 -1.16 -23.92
C SER A 58 14.47 -0.31 -24.96
N TYR A 59 14.47 1.05 -24.86
CA TYR A 59 13.72 2.26 -25.43
C TYR A 59 13.61 2.58 -27.00
N SER A 60 12.64 3.35 -27.69
CA SER A 60 12.40 3.73 -29.24
C SER A 60 12.58 5.15 -29.92
N ALA A 61 12.99 5.14 -31.22
CA ALA A 61 13.06 6.09 -32.37
C ALA A 61 12.19 7.39 -32.47
N ASP A 62 11.54 7.79 -31.39
CA ASP A 62 10.75 9.00 -31.24
C ASP A 62 11.60 10.26 -30.97
N ASP A 63 12.93 10.07 -30.83
CA ASP A 63 14.03 11.04 -30.66
C ASP A 63 13.80 12.42 -31.29
N VAL A 64 13.34 12.45 -32.55
CA VAL A 64 13.20 13.67 -33.34
C VAL A 64 12.02 14.53 -32.90
N ARG A 65 10.93 13.91 -32.40
CA ARG A 65 9.72 14.62 -31.97
C ARG A 65 9.96 15.36 -30.65
N PHE A 66 10.53 14.64 -29.67
CA PHE A 66 10.89 15.18 -28.35
C PHE A 66 11.66 16.51 -28.44
N MET A 67 12.71 16.55 -29.27
CA MET A 67 13.59 17.72 -29.39
C MET A 67 12.90 18.97 -29.97
N GLN A 68 11.75 18.80 -30.66
CA GLN A 68 10.97 19.92 -31.21
C GLN A 68 9.97 20.47 -30.19
N ASP A 69 9.26 19.59 -29.50
CA ASP A 69 8.25 19.97 -28.50
C ASP A 69 8.94 20.58 -27.24
N MET A 70 10.06 20.01 -26.80
CA MET A 70 10.75 20.46 -25.58
C MET A 70 11.32 21.90 -25.67
N ILE A 71 11.66 22.39 -26.87
CA ILE A 71 12.05 23.80 -27.11
C ILE A 71 10.92 24.76 -26.74
N LEU A 72 9.68 24.42 -27.09
CA LEU A 72 8.51 25.25 -26.82
C LEU A 72 8.12 25.18 -25.34
N HIS A 73 8.35 24.03 -24.71
CA HIS A 73 8.15 23.84 -23.28
C HIS A 73 9.10 24.71 -22.44
N HIS A 74 10.42 24.59 -22.65
CA HIS A 74 11.42 25.33 -21.88
C HIS A 74 11.27 26.87 -21.93
N HIS A 75 10.65 27.42 -22.98
CA HIS A 75 10.40 28.86 -23.08
C HIS A 75 9.51 29.39 -21.94
N GLN A 76 8.50 28.62 -21.52
CA GLN A 76 7.54 29.12 -20.53
C GLN A 76 8.11 29.13 -19.10
N ALA A 77 9.02 28.22 -18.76
CA ALA A 77 9.82 28.30 -17.52
C ALA A 77 10.59 29.63 -17.41
N VAL A 78 11.16 30.11 -18.53
CA VAL A 78 11.88 31.39 -18.58
C VAL A 78 10.90 32.56 -18.37
N GLU A 79 9.72 32.54 -19.00
CA GLU A 79 8.69 33.58 -18.83
C GLU A 79 8.15 33.65 -17.39
N MET A 80 7.89 32.51 -16.75
CA MET A 80 7.49 32.47 -15.33
C MET A 80 8.61 32.98 -14.41
N SER A 81 9.85 32.57 -14.64
CA SER A 81 11.00 32.93 -13.78
C SER A 81 11.29 34.44 -13.76
N VAL A 82 11.03 35.16 -14.85
CA VAL A 82 11.21 36.63 -14.93
C VAL A 82 10.34 37.40 -13.94
N LEU A 83 9.21 36.85 -13.48
CA LEU A 83 8.30 37.53 -12.54
C LEU A 83 8.84 37.60 -11.10
N VAL A 84 9.74 36.70 -10.71
CA VAL A 84 10.09 36.42 -9.31
C VAL A 84 10.75 37.60 -8.60
N ASP A 85 11.63 38.31 -9.31
CA ASP A 85 12.44 39.40 -8.75
C ASP A 85 11.61 40.65 -8.37
N GLU A 86 10.40 40.81 -8.94
CA GLU A 86 9.46 41.88 -8.58
C GLU A 86 8.38 41.46 -7.56
N ARG A 87 8.19 40.16 -7.28
CA ARG A 87 7.00 39.66 -6.55
C ARG A 87 7.27 39.02 -5.18
N THR A 88 8.50 38.57 -4.91
CA THR A 88 8.90 38.03 -3.59
C THR A 88 10.22 38.63 -3.08
N ASN A 89 10.44 38.58 -1.76
CA ASN A 89 11.73 38.86 -1.12
C ASN A 89 12.48 37.58 -0.68
N SER A 90 11.94 36.38 -0.95
CA SER A 90 12.52 35.09 -0.58
C SER A 90 13.89 34.90 -1.26
N PRO A 91 15.00 34.79 -0.49
CA PRO A 91 16.32 34.55 -1.07
C PRO A 91 16.41 33.16 -1.72
N ALA A 92 15.69 32.18 -1.16
CA ALA A 92 15.64 30.83 -1.69
C ALA A 92 14.93 30.79 -3.04
N LEU A 93 13.74 31.40 -3.17
CA LEU A 93 12.99 31.35 -4.43
C LEU A 93 13.66 32.13 -5.55
N ARG A 94 14.27 33.29 -5.25
CA ARG A 94 15.12 34.03 -6.20
C ARG A 94 16.32 33.19 -6.67
N ALA A 95 16.91 32.38 -5.79
CA ALA A 95 18.00 31.47 -6.12
C ALA A 95 17.56 30.18 -6.84
N VAL A 96 16.26 29.87 -6.91
CA VAL A 96 15.71 28.82 -7.80
C VAL A 96 15.42 29.43 -9.17
N ALA A 97 14.63 30.50 -9.23
CA ALA A 97 14.28 31.17 -10.50
C ALA A 97 15.50 31.63 -11.32
N GLY A 98 16.55 32.12 -10.65
CA GLY A 98 17.82 32.50 -11.31
C GLY A 98 18.69 31.33 -11.78
N ARG A 99 18.30 30.06 -11.50
CA ARG A 99 18.91 28.85 -12.10
C ARG A 99 18.07 28.34 -13.26
N ILE A 100 16.77 28.15 -13.07
CA ILE A 100 15.79 27.86 -14.15
C ILE A 100 16.01 28.78 -15.37
N GLN A 101 16.16 30.10 -15.14
CA GLN A 101 16.38 31.07 -16.22
C GLN A 101 17.71 30.88 -16.97
N ALA A 102 18.70 30.23 -16.37
CA ALA A 102 20.03 29.99 -16.95
C ALA A 102 20.11 28.65 -17.69
N SER A 103 19.72 27.53 -17.04
CA SER A 103 19.72 26.19 -17.64
C SER A 103 18.83 26.14 -18.88
N GLN A 104 17.54 26.45 -18.72
CA GLN A 104 16.53 26.37 -19.79
C GLN A 104 16.89 27.20 -21.03
N ALA A 105 17.63 28.31 -20.85
CA ALA A 105 18.09 29.15 -21.95
C ALA A 105 19.24 28.53 -22.76
N ASP A 106 20.18 27.86 -22.10
CA ASP A 106 21.29 27.15 -22.75
C ASP A 106 20.81 25.80 -23.35
N GLU A 107 19.87 25.11 -22.70
CA GLU A 107 19.20 23.89 -23.19
C GLU A 107 18.42 24.14 -24.50
N ILE A 108 17.66 25.24 -24.60
CA ILE A 108 17.01 25.67 -25.86
C ILE A 108 18.04 25.85 -26.99
N ALA A 109 19.17 26.50 -26.70
CA ALA A 109 20.22 26.73 -27.68
C ALA A 109 20.90 25.42 -28.12
N PHE A 110 21.00 24.43 -27.23
CA PHE A 110 21.44 23.07 -27.54
C PHE A 110 20.45 22.36 -28.47
N MET A 111 19.17 22.25 -28.09
CA MET A 111 18.14 21.53 -28.86
C MET A 111 17.99 22.07 -30.28
N GLN A 112 17.90 23.40 -30.42
CA GLN A 112 17.91 24.07 -31.73
C GLN A 112 19.15 23.71 -32.56
N THR A 113 20.32 23.61 -31.94
CA THR A 113 21.58 23.25 -32.62
C THR A 113 21.60 21.77 -33.01
N TRP A 114 21.03 20.89 -32.18
CA TRP A 114 20.93 19.44 -32.42
C TRP A 114 20.06 19.14 -33.65
N LEU A 115 18.90 19.78 -33.76
CA LEU A 115 17.98 19.65 -34.91
C LEU A 115 18.58 20.21 -36.21
N ARG A 116 19.04 21.47 -36.18
CA ARG A 116 19.64 22.18 -37.33
C ARG A 116 20.86 21.43 -37.93
N ARG A 117 21.59 20.64 -37.13
CA ARG A 117 22.70 19.80 -37.59
C ARG A 117 22.27 18.54 -38.34
N ARG A 118 21.10 17.99 -38.03
CA ARG A 118 20.57 16.75 -38.64
C ARG A 118 19.68 17.02 -39.85
N GLY A 119 19.28 18.28 -40.04
CA GLY A 119 18.48 18.74 -41.19
C GLY A 119 16.98 18.80 -40.91
N GLU A 120 16.59 18.55 -39.66
CA GLU A 120 15.23 18.66 -39.17
C GLU A 120 14.85 20.11 -38.85
N ASP A 121 13.55 20.38 -38.79
CA ASP A 121 13.04 21.70 -38.42
C ASP A 121 13.30 22.01 -36.95
N ALA A 122 13.53 23.28 -36.61
CA ALA A 122 14.06 23.72 -35.33
C ALA A 122 13.37 25.01 -34.86
N PRO A 123 12.30 24.88 -34.05
CA PRO A 123 11.48 26.00 -33.60
C PRO A 123 12.28 27.14 -32.98
N ASP A 124 11.88 28.38 -33.30
CA ASP A 124 12.41 29.58 -32.66
C ASP A 124 11.25 30.42 -32.10
N PRO A 125 11.08 30.45 -30.75
CA PRO A 125 10.02 31.24 -30.12
C PRO A 125 10.06 32.75 -30.44
N ALA A 126 11.18 33.27 -30.93
CA ALA A 126 11.31 34.69 -31.30
C ALA A 126 10.70 35.04 -32.67
N ASP A 127 10.48 34.07 -33.56
CA ASP A 127 9.97 34.32 -34.93
C ASP A 127 8.42 34.38 -35.01
N ASP A 128 7.69 33.76 -34.06
CA ASP A 128 6.22 33.96 -33.91
C ASP A 128 5.78 33.87 -32.42
N PRO A 129 5.48 35.01 -31.76
CA PRO A 129 5.03 35.06 -30.37
C PRO A 129 3.59 34.54 -30.15
N HIS A 130 2.97 33.90 -31.15
CA HIS A 130 1.68 33.23 -31.04
C HIS A 130 1.74 31.74 -31.44
N ALA A 131 2.91 31.19 -31.78
CA ALA A 131 3.07 29.77 -32.14
C ALA A 131 2.56 28.82 -31.05
N GLY A 132 2.86 29.11 -29.78
CA GLY A 132 2.42 28.34 -28.60
C GLY A 132 0.91 28.37 -28.30
N HIS A 133 0.10 29.00 -29.15
CA HIS A 133 -1.36 29.10 -28.99
C HIS A 133 -2.14 28.68 -30.27
N GLY A 134 -1.45 28.20 -31.31
CA GLY A 134 -1.99 28.19 -32.68
C GLY A 134 -2.43 26.85 -33.28
N GLY A 135 -1.92 25.69 -32.82
CA GLY A 135 -2.21 24.42 -33.51
C GLY A 135 -1.54 23.14 -33.02
N HIS A 136 -0.64 23.20 -32.02
CA HIS A 136 -0.22 22.03 -31.26
C HIS A 136 -1.06 21.95 -29.98
N GLY A 137 -1.21 20.75 -29.41
CA GLY A 137 -1.92 20.59 -28.13
C GLY A 137 -1.18 21.25 -26.97
N THR A 138 -1.87 21.47 -25.85
CA THR A 138 -1.20 21.79 -24.59
C THR A 138 -0.26 20.63 -24.22
N MET A 139 1.04 20.89 -24.25
CA MET A 139 2.05 19.95 -23.74
C MET A 139 1.86 19.75 -22.24
N ALA A 140 2.34 18.63 -21.70
CA ALA A 140 2.27 18.34 -20.27
C ALA A 140 2.88 19.49 -19.44
N GLY A 141 2.35 19.71 -18.23
CA GLY A 141 2.85 20.73 -17.28
C GLY A 141 2.63 22.21 -17.62
N MET A 142 2.42 22.56 -18.89
CA MET A 142 2.33 23.97 -19.35
C MET A 142 1.22 24.77 -18.65
N ALA A 143 1.59 25.90 -18.05
CA ALA A 143 0.68 26.84 -17.42
C ALA A 143 -0.23 27.53 -18.47
N THR A 144 -1.53 27.55 -18.20
CA THR A 144 -2.52 28.25 -19.04
C THR A 144 -2.36 29.78 -18.99
N PRO A 145 -2.86 30.52 -19.98
CA PRO A 145 -2.86 32.00 -19.96
C PRO A 145 -3.50 32.60 -18.69
N ASP A 146 -4.53 31.97 -18.14
CA ASP A 146 -5.19 32.44 -16.91
C ASP A 146 -4.37 32.13 -15.64
N GLN A 147 -3.63 31.01 -15.61
CA GLN A 147 -2.63 30.74 -14.56
C GLN A 147 -1.47 31.76 -14.63
N MET A 148 -0.96 32.06 -15.83
CA MET A 148 0.08 33.08 -16.04
C MET A 148 -0.40 34.48 -15.62
N ALA A 149 -1.65 34.85 -15.91
CA ALA A 149 -2.25 36.10 -15.44
C ALA A 149 -2.37 36.14 -13.91
N ARG A 150 -2.84 35.07 -13.27
CA ARG A 150 -2.89 34.94 -11.80
C ARG A 150 -1.51 35.06 -11.15
N LEU A 151 -0.49 34.44 -11.75
CA LEU A 151 0.90 34.50 -11.29
C LEU A 151 1.47 35.92 -11.36
N ALA A 152 1.18 36.65 -12.44
CA ALA A 152 1.62 38.04 -12.61
C ALA A 152 1.00 39.03 -11.60
N ASP A 153 -0.23 38.78 -11.15
CA ASP A 153 -0.97 39.60 -10.17
C ASP A 153 -0.69 39.22 -8.69
N ALA A 154 -0.15 38.04 -8.41
CA ALA A 154 0.15 37.58 -7.04
C ALA A 154 1.38 38.28 -6.42
N SER A 155 1.50 38.28 -5.08
CA SER A 155 2.71 38.74 -4.38
C SER A 155 2.90 38.09 -3.00
N GLY A 156 4.14 38.08 -2.49
CA GLY A 156 4.50 37.47 -1.20
C GLY A 156 4.25 35.96 -1.18
N THR A 157 3.84 35.39 -0.05
CA THR A 157 3.63 33.94 0.08
C THR A 157 2.59 33.38 -0.89
N ALA A 158 1.57 34.16 -1.27
CA ALA A 158 0.61 33.76 -2.31
C ALA A 158 1.22 33.71 -3.72
N PHE A 159 2.31 34.46 -3.99
CA PHE A 159 3.13 34.29 -5.19
C PHE A 159 4.14 33.16 -5.04
N GLU A 160 4.74 33.00 -3.85
CA GLU A 160 5.71 31.93 -3.59
C GLU A 160 5.07 30.55 -3.78
N THR A 161 3.89 30.31 -3.19
CA THR A 161 3.09 29.10 -3.42
C THR A 161 2.70 28.93 -4.89
N LEU A 162 2.08 29.93 -5.52
CA LEU A 162 1.60 29.81 -6.91
C LEU A 162 2.74 29.67 -7.94
N PHE A 163 3.90 30.27 -7.70
CA PHE A 163 5.09 30.06 -8.51
C PHE A 163 5.64 28.64 -8.35
N LEU A 164 5.73 28.15 -7.11
CA LEU A 164 6.18 26.78 -6.84
C LEU A 164 5.23 25.75 -7.47
N GLU A 165 3.92 25.88 -7.26
CA GLU A 165 2.89 25.02 -7.87
C GLU A 165 3.02 24.96 -9.40
N LEU A 166 3.08 26.13 -10.07
CA LEU A 166 3.12 26.18 -11.54
C LEU A 166 4.46 25.73 -12.11
N MET A 167 5.59 26.05 -11.46
CA MET A 167 6.91 25.64 -11.94
C MET A 167 7.20 24.17 -11.65
N ILE A 168 6.69 23.62 -10.54
CA ILE A 168 6.72 22.18 -10.27
C ILE A 168 5.90 21.44 -11.34
N ALA A 169 4.65 21.83 -11.57
CA ALA A 169 3.80 21.20 -12.58
C ALA A 169 4.41 21.28 -13.99
N HIS A 170 5.00 22.43 -14.34
CA HIS A 170 5.75 22.61 -15.58
C HIS A 170 6.94 21.64 -15.68
N HIS A 171 7.81 21.58 -14.68
CA HIS A 171 8.95 20.66 -14.68
C HIS A 171 8.52 19.18 -14.66
N GLU A 172 7.42 18.82 -13.97
CA GLU A 172 6.80 17.48 -14.04
C GLU A 172 6.42 17.13 -15.50
N GLY A 173 5.85 18.08 -16.24
CA GLY A 173 5.55 17.93 -17.67
C GLY A 173 6.78 17.70 -18.56
N ALA A 174 7.91 18.35 -18.25
CA ALA A 174 9.17 18.09 -18.93
C ALA A 174 9.68 16.66 -18.67
N VAL A 175 9.55 16.16 -17.44
CA VAL A 175 9.92 14.78 -17.10
C VAL A 175 8.99 13.78 -17.78
N GLU A 176 7.67 14.01 -17.82
CA GLU A 176 6.71 13.18 -18.55
C GLU A 176 7.03 13.13 -20.06
N MET A 177 7.43 14.26 -20.65
CA MET A 177 7.87 14.32 -22.05
C MET A 177 9.17 13.56 -22.30
N VAL A 178 10.10 13.51 -21.33
CA VAL A 178 11.30 12.67 -21.39
C VAL A 178 10.94 11.19 -21.27
N ASP A 179 10.13 10.81 -20.28
CA ASP A 179 9.76 9.41 -20.07
C ASP A 179 8.99 8.84 -21.28
N HIS A 180 8.10 9.63 -21.89
CA HIS A 180 7.40 9.27 -23.14
C HIS A 180 8.34 9.07 -24.35
N LEU A 181 9.51 9.73 -24.39
CA LEU A 181 10.56 9.45 -25.38
C LEU A 181 11.25 8.10 -25.09
N LEU A 182 11.55 7.84 -23.81
CA LEU A 182 12.29 6.65 -23.40
C LEU A 182 11.43 5.37 -23.48
N ASP A 183 10.12 5.42 -23.25
CA ASP A 183 9.22 4.25 -23.08
C ASP A 183 9.01 3.25 -24.25
N GLN A 184 9.76 3.31 -25.34
CA GLN A 184 9.40 2.70 -26.63
C GLN A 184 10.41 1.53 -27.01
N PRO A 185 10.50 0.91 -28.24
CA PRO A 185 11.62 -0.01 -28.65
C PRO A 185 12.52 0.35 -29.89
N GLY A 186 13.76 0.85 -29.71
CA GLY A 186 14.78 1.44 -30.66
C GLY A 186 15.30 2.95 -30.59
N SER A 187 15.52 3.65 -29.43
CA SER A 187 15.67 5.13 -29.20
C SER A 187 17.05 5.62 -28.80
N ALA A 188 17.19 6.96 -28.65
CA ALA A 188 18.15 7.67 -27.81
C ALA A 188 19.58 7.14 -28.00
N TYR A 189 19.82 6.68 -29.23
CA TYR A 189 21.01 5.94 -29.65
C TYR A 189 22.09 6.89 -30.16
N ASP A 190 21.76 8.18 -30.27
CA ASP A 190 22.70 9.28 -30.41
C ASP A 190 23.19 9.64 -28.99
N PRO A 191 24.45 9.36 -28.61
CA PRO A 191 24.88 9.52 -27.22
C PRO A 191 24.73 10.95 -26.69
N VAL A 192 24.83 11.94 -27.59
CA VAL A 192 24.65 13.38 -27.31
C VAL A 192 23.17 13.74 -27.13
N LEU A 193 22.22 12.92 -27.63
CA LEU A 193 20.82 13.01 -27.22
C LEU A 193 20.60 12.32 -25.88
N TYR A 194 21.17 11.13 -25.66
CA TYR A 194 21.02 10.38 -24.39
C TYR A 194 21.53 11.17 -23.18
N GLU A 195 22.72 11.76 -23.32
CA GLU A 195 23.35 12.69 -22.37
C GLU A 195 22.39 13.84 -22.07
N PHE A 196 21.97 14.60 -23.09
CA PHE A 196 21.05 15.74 -22.92
C PHE A 196 19.68 15.37 -22.34
N VAL A 197 19.10 14.24 -22.72
CA VAL A 197 17.81 13.76 -22.19
C VAL A 197 17.96 13.35 -20.72
N GLY A 198 19.09 12.74 -20.37
CA GLY A 198 19.49 12.49 -18.99
C GLY A 198 19.67 13.79 -18.20
N ASP A 199 20.37 14.77 -18.76
CA ASP A 199 20.61 16.08 -18.14
C ASP A 199 19.29 16.83 -17.87
N VAL A 200 18.40 16.94 -18.87
CA VAL A 200 17.06 17.53 -18.70
C VAL A 200 16.29 16.79 -17.60
N LYS A 201 16.27 15.45 -17.60
CA LYS A 201 15.60 14.65 -16.56
C LYS A 201 16.20 14.93 -15.17
N ASN A 202 17.53 14.93 -15.07
CA ASN A 202 18.27 15.09 -13.81
C ASN A 202 18.16 16.52 -13.25
N GLU A 203 18.34 17.55 -14.07
CA GLU A 203 18.22 18.95 -13.66
C GLU A 203 16.77 19.30 -13.31
N GLN A 204 15.79 18.94 -14.15
CA GLN A 204 14.38 19.18 -13.86
C GLN A 204 13.94 18.45 -12.59
N GLN A 205 14.31 17.17 -12.38
CA GLN A 205 14.06 16.47 -11.12
C GLN A 205 14.83 17.04 -9.92
N ALA A 206 16.02 17.61 -10.12
CA ALA A 206 16.75 18.31 -9.06
C ALA A 206 16.12 19.68 -8.72
N GLU A 207 15.47 20.35 -9.67
CA GLU A 207 14.75 21.60 -9.43
C GLU A 207 13.36 21.37 -8.85
N ILE A 208 12.60 20.35 -9.31
CA ILE A 208 11.37 19.89 -8.63
C ILE A 208 11.69 19.56 -7.17
N ARG A 209 12.72 18.73 -6.89
CA ARG A 209 13.12 18.42 -5.50
C ARG A 209 13.38 19.66 -4.65
N ARG A 210 14.01 20.71 -5.21
CA ARG A 210 14.24 21.99 -4.49
C ARG A 210 12.95 22.78 -4.27
N MET A 211 12.04 22.80 -5.24
CA MET A 211 10.78 23.53 -5.17
C MET A 211 9.78 22.83 -4.25
N ALA A 212 9.63 21.51 -4.37
CA ALA A 212 8.83 20.67 -3.48
C ALA A 212 9.35 20.71 -2.04
N ALA A 213 10.67 20.79 -1.82
CA ALA A 213 11.24 21.03 -0.48
C ALA A 213 10.82 22.39 0.09
N LEU A 214 10.89 23.48 -0.68
CA LEU A 214 10.43 24.81 -0.25
C LEU A 214 8.91 24.87 0.01
N LEU A 215 8.13 24.03 -0.68
CA LEU A 215 6.68 23.90 -0.46
C LEU A 215 6.38 23.03 0.79
N ARG A 216 7.14 21.96 1.03
CA ARG A 216 7.08 21.12 2.23
C ARG A 216 7.56 21.84 3.50
N GLU A 217 8.53 22.75 3.41
CA GLU A 217 8.95 23.63 4.54
C GLU A 217 7.84 24.58 5.03
N LEU A 218 6.72 24.71 4.29
CA LEU A 218 5.52 25.43 4.73
C LEU A 218 4.49 24.52 5.45
N SER A 219 4.72 23.20 5.48
CA SER A 219 3.92 22.22 6.23
C SER A 219 4.21 22.28 7.72
N GLY A 220 3.20 21.98 8.54
CA GLY A 220 3.32 21.83 9.99
C GLY A 220 3.46 20.39 10.48
N ASP A 221 3.30 19.39 9.61
CA ASP A 221 3.35 17.96 9.99
C ASP A 221 4.80 17.45 9.98
N PRO A 222 5.30 16.86 11.09
CA PRO A 222 6.70 16.44 11.22
C PRO A 222 7.13 15.30 10.27
N ARG A 223 6.19 14.59 9.64
CA ARG A 223 6.48 13.63 8.56
C ARG A 223 7.00 14.31 7.30
N SER A 224 6.57 15.55 7.05
CA SER A 224 6.86 16.32 5.82
C SER A 224 8.33 16.74 5.65
N SER A 225 9.24 16.31 6.54
CA SER A 225 10.67 16.65 6.48
C SER A 225 11.61 15.50 6.92
N LEU A 226 11.13 14.26 6.98
CA LEU A 226 11.94 13.12 7.43
C LEU A 226 13.11 12.83 6.46
N ALA A 227 14.32 12.65 7.01
CA ALA A 227 15.48 12.20 6.24
C ALA A 227 15.32 10.75 5.74
N GLY A 228 15.88 10.45 4.57
CA GLY A 228 15.78 9.13 3.93
C GLY A 228 16.81 8.11 4.41
N GLY A 229 16.62 6.85 3.99
CA GLY A 229 17.50 5.73 4.29
C GLY A 229 16.76 4.39 4.36
N PHE A 230 17.38 3.32 3.87
CA PHE A 230 16.72 2.01 3.81
C PHE A 230 16.39 1.46 5.22
N ARG A 231 17.32 1.58 6.18
CA ARG A 231 17.18 1.08 7.56
C ARG A 231 17.28 2.16 8.64
N ASP A 232 17.70 3.34 8.24
CA ASP A 232 18.15 4.45 9.07
C ASP A 232 17.49 5.79 8.71
N ALA A 233 16.46 5.77 7.84
CA ALA A 233 15.54 6.88 7.65
C ALA A 233 15.00 7.39 9.01
N GLU A 234 14.79 8.70 9.08
CA GLU A 234 14.14 9.35 10.20
C GLU A 234 12.67 8.90 10.29
N GLN A 235 12.13 8.89 11.51
CA GLN A 235 10.83 8.29 11.80
C GLN A 235 10.01 9.24 12.67
N ALA A 236 8.74 9.41 12.33
CA ALA A 236 7.77 10.13 13.16
C ALA A 236 6.71 9.13 13.68
N ILE A 237 6.37 9.24 14.96
CA ILE A 237 5.39 8.37 15.60
C ILE A 237 4.52 9.20 16.55
N SER A 238 3.20 8.97 16.51
CA SER A 238 2.22 9.63 17.38
C SER A 238 1.18 8.61 17.83
N ASN A 239 0.92 8.55 19.13
CA ASN A 239 -0.06 7.66 19.78
C ASN A 239 0.08 6.16 19.42
N LEU A 240 1.25 5.75 18.95
CA LEU A 240 1.70 4.36 18.75
C LEU A 240 3.04 4.13 19.45
N SER A 241 3.37 2.86 19.69
CA SER A 241 4.74 2.41 19.96
C SER A 241 5.12 1.27 19.01
N LEU A 242 6.22 1.44 18.28
CA LEU A 242 6.86 0.38 17.50
C LEU A 242 7.48 -0.65 18.47
N VAL A 243 6.90 -1.83 18.53
CA VAL A 243 7.27 -2.94 19.43
C VAL A 243 8.43 -3.74 18.84
N ALA A 244 8.32 -4.10 17.56
CA ALA A 244 9.31 -4.90 16.84
C ALA A 244 9.41 -4.45 15.37
N SER A 245 10.61 -4.60 14.80
CA SER A 245 10.90 -4.29 13.39
C SER A 245 11.85 -5.34 12.84
N LEU A 246 11.33 -6.22 11.98
CA LEU A 246 12.01 -7.42 11.50
C LEU A 246 12.32 -7.28 10.01
N PRO A 247 13.58 -7.46 9.56
CA PRO A 247 13.92 -7.42 8.14
C PRO A 247 13.32 -8.62 7.38
N LYS A 248 13.19 -8.50 6.05
CA LYS A 248 12.76 -9.63 5.20
C LYS A 248 13.67 -10.87 5.41
N PRO A 249 13.12 -12.09 5.50
CA PRO A 249 13.91 -13.32 5.65
C PRO A 249 14.87 -13.60 4.49
N THR A 250 15.89 -14.43 4.73
CA THR A 250 16.85 -14.85 3.70
C THR A 250 16.12 -15.56 2.55
N GLY A 251 16.44 -15.18 1.31
CA GLY A 251 15.73 -15.64 0.11
C GLY A 251 14.46 -14.84 -0.23
N PHE A 252 14.12 -13.81 0.56
CA PHE A 252 13.03 -12.86 0.31
C PHE A 252 13.54 -11.41 0.14
N PHE A 253 14.79 -11.27 -0.28
CA PHE A 253 15.43 -10.04 -0.76
C PHE A 253 16.67 -10.41 -1.59
N ASP A 254 17.13 -9.49 -2.44
CA ASP A 254 18.43 -9.59 -3.10
C ASP A 254 19.53 -9.15 -2.10
N PRO A 255 20.50 -10.00 -1.72
CA PRO A 255 21.55 -9.63 -0.78
C PRO A 255 22.46 -8.49 -1.25
N ASP A 256 22.64 -8.34 -2.56
CA ASP A 256 23.47 -7.31 -3.18
C ASP A 256 22.65 -6.02 -3.45
N ASN A 257 21.31 -6.12 -3.48
CA ASN A 257 20.38 -4.98 -3.60
C ASN A 257 19.18 -5.10 -2.62
N PRO A 258 19.40 -5.03 -1.30
CA PRO A 258 18.36 -5.33 -0.30
C PRO A 258 17.27 -4.24 -0.22
N ALA A 259 17.55 -3.04 -0.73
CA ALA A 259 16.62 -1.92 -0.78
C ALA A 259 15.73 -1.90 -2.04
N GLY A 260 16.06 -2.69 -3.08
CA GLY A 260 15.32 -2.69 -4.35
C GLY A 260 15.60 -1.46 -5.23
N LEU A 261 16.81 -0.89 -5.15
CA LEU A 261 17.25 0.23 -5.98
C LEU A 261 17.27 -0.15 -7.48
N PRO A 262 17.20 0.82 -8.41
CA PRO A 262 17.51 0.60 -9.82
C PRO A 262 18.89 -0.06 -9.99
N PRO A 263 19.05 -1.07 -10.87
CA PRO A 263 20.32 -1.78 -11.03
C PRO A 263 21.39 -0.91 -11.68
N ALA A 264 22.63 -0.96 -11.18
CA ALA A 264 23.76 -0.27 -11.79
C ALA A 264 24.12 -0.85 -13.18
N VAL A 265 24.55 0.03 -14.09
CA VAL A 265 25.07 -0.33 -15.42
C VAL A 265 26.52 -0.84 -15.27
N PRO A 266 26.89 -2.03 -15.80
CA PRO A 266 28.24 -2.57 -15.61
C PRO A 266 29.37 -1.78 -16.29
N GLU A 267 30.52 -1.67 -15.61
CA GLU A 267 31.75 -1.03 -16.13
C GLU A 267 32.23 -1.62 -17.47
N GLU A 268 32.03 -2.91 -17.74
CA GLU A 268 32.46 -3.55 -19.00
C GLU A 268 31.72 -3.01 -20.25
N ALA A 269 30.65 -2.22 -20.08
CA ALA A 269 29.99 -1.47 -21.16
C ALA A 269 30.57 -0.06 -21.38
N ALA A 270 31.49 0.41 -20.52
CA ALA A 270 32.04 1.77 -20.53
C ALA A 270 33.45 1.89 -21.14
N GLU A 271 34.11 0.78 -21.51
CA GLU A 271 35.47 0.82 -22.10
C GLU A 271 35.56 1.56 -23.47
N GLU A 272 34.43 1.93 -24.10
CA GLU A 272 34.39 2.68 -25.36
C GLU A 272 33.74 4.10 -25.28
N GLU A 273 33.69 4.80 -24.13
CA GLU A 273 33.77 6.29 -24.13
C GLU A 273 34.12 6.97 -22.77
N SER A 274 35.32 7.57 -22.72
CA SER A 274 35.91 8.60 -21.81
C SER A 274 35.55 8.73 -20.31
N ASP A 275 36.57 8.53 -19.47
CA ASP A 275 36.95 9.23 -18.22
C ASP A 275 35.96 10.26 -17.59
N GLU A 276 35.07 9.82 -16.68
CA GLU A 276 34.92 10.37 -15.31
C GLU A 276 34.02 9.45 -14.43
N ASP A 277 34.24 9.44 -13.11
CA ASP A 277 33.74 8.38 -12.19
C ASP A 277 32.26 8.57 -11.73
N GLU A 278 31.27 8.36 -12.61
CA GLU A 278 29.86 8.23 -12.20
C GLU A 278 29.18 6.93 -12.66
N ALA A 279 28.60 6.21 -11.70
CA ALA A 279 27.88 4.96 -11.95
C ALA A 279 26.49 5.23 -12.54
N ARG A 280 26.32 4.95 -13.84
CA ARG A 280 25.00 4.98 -14.50
C ARG A 280 24.11 3.86 -13.93
N TYR A 281 22.80 4.11 -13.84
CA TYR A 281 21.79 3.12 -13.42
C TYR A 281 20.81 2.82 -14.56
N GLY A 282 20.23 1.61 -14.57
CA GLY A 282 19.30 1.13 -15.59
C GLY A 282 17.84 1.26 -15.16
N GLU A 283 16.97 1.63 -16.10
CA GLU A 283 15.56 2.00 -15.87
C GLU A 283 14.62 0.82 -15.54
N ARG A 284 15.14 -0.40 -15.37
CA ARG A 284 14.33 -1.61 -15.23
C ARG A 284 14.44 -2.22 -13.84
N SER A 285 13.29 -2.35 -13.17
CA SER A 285 13.15 -3.05 -11.88
C SER A 285 13.82 -4.43 -11.89
N PRO A 286 14.41 -4.87 -10.76
CA PRO A 286 15.16 -6.12 -10.70
C PRO A 286 14.29 -7.35 -10.99
N PHE A 287 14.87 -8.34 -11.69
CA PHE A 287 14.20 -9.56 -12.18
C PHE A 287 13.58 -10.48 -11.10
N LEU A 288 13.77 -10.14 -9.83
CA LEU A 288 13.25 -10.85 -8.67
C LEU A 288 12.51 -9.84 -7.80
N GLU A 289 11.26 -9.58 -8.15
CA GLU A 289 10.36 -8.85 -7.27
C GLU A 289 10.14 -9.67 -6.00
N PHE A 290 10.60 -9.09 -4.89
CA PHE A 290 10.56 -9.63 -3.53
C PHE A 290 9.61 -8.80 -2.65
N SER A 291 8.63 -8.13 -3.25
CA SER A 291 7.64 -7.30 -2.55
C SER A 291 6.88 -8.12 -1.51
N ASN A 292 6.91 -7.71 -0.24
CA ASN A 292 5.99 -8.23 0.78
C ASN A 292 4.57 -7.78 0.46
N THR A 293 3.59 -8.64 0.71
CA THR A 293 2.17 -8.34 0.50
C THR A 293 1.31 -8.59 1.73
N ASP A 294 0.06 -9.01 1.57
CA ASP A 294 -0.91 -9.22 2.64
C ASP A 294 -0.54 -10.38 3.58
N MET A 295 -1.14 -10.37 4.78
CA MET A 295 -0.88 -11.36 5.82
C MET A 295 -2.17 -11.88 6.46
N ALA A 296 -2.19 -13.17 6.76
CA ALA A 296 -3.30 -13.89 7.39
C ALA A 296 -2.87 -14.51 8.72
N PHE A 297 -3.82 -14.68 9.64
CA PHE A 297 -3.57 -15.13 11.01
C PHE A 297 -4.51 -16.27 11.40
N SER A 298 -4.01 -17.23 12.19
CA SER A 298 -4.82 -18.29 12.79
C SER A 298 -4.22 -18.73 14.13
N GLY A 299 -4.86 -18.36 15.24
CA GLY A 299 -4.32 -18.57 16.58
C GLY A 299 -2.99 -17.84 16.78
N ASP A 300 -1.93 -18.60 17.12
CA ASP A 300 -0.56 -18.10 17.25
C ASP A 300 0.25 -18.13 15.93
N LEU A 301 -0.35 -18.55 14.81
CA LEU A 301 0.28 -18.56 13.50
C LEU A 301 -0.04 -17.28 12.72
N MET A 302 0.98 -16.68 12.11
CA MET A 302 0.85 -15.63 11.10
C MET A 302 1.56 -16.09 9.81
N ALA A 303 0.92 -15.86 8.67
CA ALA A 303 1.51 -16.05 7.34
C ALA A 303 1.60 -14.69 6.65
N ALA A 304 2.78 -14.30 6.17
CA ALA A 304 3.01 -13.06 5.42
C ALA A 304 3.36 -13.35 3.96
N GLY A 305 2.59 -12.77 3.04
CA GLY A 305 2.70 -12.93 1.59
C GLY A 305 3.90 -12.21 0.98
N ASN A 306 4.32 -12.70 -0.18
CA ASN A 306 5.38 -12.08 -0.97
C ASN A 306 5.31 -12.53 -2.44
N TYR A 307 5.77 -11.69 -3.37
CA TYR A 307 5.85 -12.04 -4.80
C TYR A 307 6.70 -13.30 -5.08
N HIS A 308 7.62 -13.64 -4.17
CA HIS A 308 8.49 -14.83 -4.21
C HIS A 308 7.93 -16.08 -3.47
N GLY A 309 6.82 -15.96 -2.74
CA GLY A 309 6.29 -17.05 -1.90
C GLY A 309 5.58 -16.55 -0.64
N PHE A 310 5.81 -17.17 0.52
CA PHE A 310 5.31 -16.67 1.80
C PHE A 310 6.22 -17.05 2.97
N ASN A 311 6.07 -16.37 4.10
CA ASN A 311 6.82 -16.63 5.33
C ASN A 311 5.87 -16.90 6.50
N LEU A 312 6.09 -17.99 7.23
CA LEU A 312 5.30 -18.37 8.40
C LEU A 312 6.00 -17.96 9.69
N TYR A 313 5.28 -17.34 10.61
CA TYR A 313 5.77 -16.84 11.90
C TYR A 313 4.88 -17.36 13.04
N ARG A 314 5.47 -17.54 14.23
CA ARG A 314 4.71 -17.66 15.47
C ARG A 314 4.63 -16.29 16.13
N LEU A 315 3.44 -15.91 16.58
CA LEU A 315 3.23 -14.77 17.45
C LEU A 315 3.70 -15.13 18.86
N ASP A 316 4.93 -14.73 19.19
CA ASP A 316 5.45 -14.74 20.56
C ASP A 316 5.23 -13.33 21.17
N ARG A 317 5.22 -13.21 22.52
CA ARG A 317 4.80 -11.95 23.21
C ARG A 317 5.64 -10.72 22.89
N ASP A 318 6.90 -10.88 22.51
CA ASP A 318 7.82 -9.76 22.27
C ASP A 318 7.90 -9.43 20.77
N GLU A 319 8.32 -10.39 19.93
CA GLU A 319 8.41 -10.23 18.47
C GLU A 319 7.93 -11.51 17.73
N PRO A 320 7.35 -11.39 16.51
CA PRO A 320 6.99 -12.56 15.69
C PRO A 320 8.21 -13.37 15.26
N ARG A 321 8.25 -14.64 15.64
CA ARG A 321 9.41 -15.50 15.40
C ARG A 321 9.18 -16.43 14.20
N LEU A 322 9.99 -16.24 13.16
CA LEU A 322 9.97 -17.03 11.92
C LEU A 322 9.99 -18.55 12.19
N ILE A 323 9.10 -19.29 11.52
CA ILE A 323 8.95 -20.75 11.54
C ILE A 323 9.56 -21.34 10.27
N SER A 324 9.23 -20.79 9.10
CA SER A 324 9.73 -21.23 7.80
C SER A 324 9.55 -20.15 6.73
N SER A 325 10.36 -20.25 5.67
CA SER A 325 10.30 -19.39 4.49
C SER A 325 10.00 -20.24 3.26
N VAL A 326 8.80 -20.11 2.70
CA VAL A 326 8.29 -20.98 1.62
C VAL A 326 8.43 -20.29 0.27
N VAL A 327 9.48 -20.64 -0.46
CA VAL A 327 9.79 -20.14 -1.80
C VAL A 327 8.90 -20.83 -2.82
N CYS A 328 8.00 -20.06 -3.44
CA CYS A 328 7.14 -20.52 -4.54
C CYS A 328 6.70 -19.29 -5.37
N PRO A 329 7.55 -18.76 -6.27
CA PRO A 329 7.31 -17.46 -6.89
C PRO A 329 6.03 -17.38 -7.74
N GLY A 330 5.51 -16.16 -7.89
CA GLY A 330 4.45 -15.86 -8.86
C GLY A 330 3.74 -14.51 -8.78
N GLY A 331 4.23 -13.58 -7.95
CA GLY A 331 3.66 -12.25 -7.80
C GLY A 331 2.34 -12.24 -7.04
N GLN A 332 1.99 -11.08 -6.49
CA GLN A 332 1.06 -10.99 -5.36
C GLN A 332 1.57 -11.86 -4.21
N GLY A 333 1.01 -13.05 -4.04
CA GLY A 333 1.24 -13.90 -2.88
C GLY A 333 0.32 -13.56 -1.70
N ASP A 334 -0.78 -12.85 -1.95
CA ASP A 334 -1.80 -12.50 -0.95
C ASP A 334 -2.46 -13.78 -0.40
N LEU A 335 -2.77 -13.80 0.90
CA LEU A 335 -2.98 -15.03 1.67
C LEU A 335 -4.34 -15.11 2.36
N SER A 336 -4.84 -16.33 2.55
CA SER A 336 -5.88 -16.67 3.53
C SER A 336 -5.58 -18.02 4.19
N ILE A 337 -6.09 -18.24 5.40
CA ILE A 337 -5.98 -19.47 6.18
C ILE A 337 -7.40 -19.96 6.53
N VAL A 338 -7.65 -21.27 6.34
CA VAL A 338 -8.87 -21.95 6.79
C VAL A 338 -8.49 -23.31 7.39
N GLY A 339 -8.35 -23.34 8.72
CA GLY A 339 -7.84 -24.51 9.43
C GLY A 339 -6.38 -24.82 9.02
N ASP A 340 -6.11 -26.06 8.63
CA ASP A 340 -4.79 -26.51 8.17
C ASP A 340 -4.49 -26.14 6.69
N LEU A 341 -5.37 -25.41 5.99
CA LEU A 341 -5.18 -24.97 4.61
C LEU A 341 -4.81 -23.50 4.52
N LEU A 342 -3.79 -23.19 3.71
CA LEU A 342 -3.37 -21.84 3.32
C LEU A 342 -3.57 -21.64 1.82
N PHE A 343 -4.18 -20.53 1.46
CA PHE A 343 -4.46 -20.09 0.10
C PHE A 343 -3.49 -18.97 -0.30
N MET A 344 -3.07 -18.94 -1.56
CA MET A 344 -2.14 -17.92 -2.07
C MET A 344 -2.53 -17.48 -3.49
N SER A 345 -2.70 -16.18 -3.67
CA SER A 345 -2.88 -15.55 -4.99
C SER A 345 -1.61 -15.60 -5.85
N VAL A 346 -1.76 -15.88 -7.14
CA VAL A 346 -0.67 -15.88 -8.14
C VAL A 346 -1.16 -15.31 -9.47
N GLN A 347 -0.51 -14.27 -9.98
CA GLN A 347 -0.91 -13.63 -11.24
C GLN A 347 0.14 -13.65 -12.36
N GLU A 348 1.44 -13.65 -12.04
CA GLU A 348 2.50 -13.37 -13.01
C GLU A 348 2.68 -14.47 -14.04
N THR A 349 3.14 -14.10 -15.23
CA THR A 349 3.43 -15.07 -16.29
C THR A 349 4.68 -15.92 -16.04
N ARG A 350 5.57 -15.56 -15.10
CA ARG A 350 6.75 -16.36 -14.74
C ARG A 350 6.46 -17.53 -13.79
N ALA A 351 5.30 -17.54 -13.13
CA ALA A 351 5.00 -18.53 -12.10
C ALA A 351 4.81 -19.94 -12.69
N ARG A 352 5.24 -20.96 -11.96
CA ARG A 352 5.17 -22.37 -12.37
C ARG A 352 4.18 -23.19 -11.53
N VAL A 353 3.69 -24.27 -12.13
CA VAL A 353 2.84 -25.30 -11.48
C VAL A 353 3.56 -26.17 -10.45
N ASP A 354 4.90 -26.10 -10.41
CA ASP A 354 5.82 -26.92 -9.61
C ASP A 354 6.66 -26.08 -8.62
N CYS A 355 6.27 -24.81 -8.38
CA CYS A 355 7.05 -23.79 -7.65
C CYS A 355 8.48 -23.52 -8.18
N GLY A 356 8.86 -24.01 -9.36
CA GLY A 356 10.22 -23.90 -9.91
C GLY A 356 10.73 -22.46 -10.07
N LEU A 357 12.04 -22.29 -10.03
CA LEU A 357 12.73 -20.98 -10.12
C LEU A 357 13.20 -20.66 -11.55
N GLU A 358 13.07 -21.61 -12.47
CA GLU A 358 13.51 -21.55 -13.87
C GLU A 358 12.63 -20.62 -14.72
N GLY A 359 11.51 -20.14 -14.17
CA GLY A 359 10.50 -19.36 -14.88
C GLY A 359 9.77 -20.16 -15.96
N VAL A 360 9.12 -19.44 -16.88
CA VAL A 360 8.39 -20.02 -18.01
C VAL A 360 8.64 -19.20 -19.27
N SER A 361 8.98 -19.88 -20.37
CA SER A 361 9.24 -19.25 -21.67
C SER A 361 8.18 -19.60 -22.71
N GLY A 362 8.04 -18.74 -23.72
CA GLY A 362 6.98 -18.81 -24.73
C GLY A 362 5.66 -18.18 -24.27
N ASP A 363 4.78 -17.88 -25.23
CA ASP A 363 3.52 -17.17 -24.98
C ASP A 363 2.45 -18.07 -24.33
N ALA A 364 2.46 -19.36 -24.68
CA ALA A 364 1.60 -20.40 -24.10
C ALA A 364 2.46 -21.56 -23.58
N SER A 365 2.29 -21.97 -22.32
CA SER A 365 3.01 -23.11 -21.75
C SER A 365 2.21 -23.88 -20.69
N PRO A 366 2.20 -25.24 -20.74
CA PRO A 366 1.56 -26.07 -19.72
C PRO A 366 2.30 -26.06 -18.36
N GLU A 367 3.51 -25.50 -18.31
CA GLU A 367 4.27 -25.34 -17.06
C GLU A 367 3.85 -24.08 -16.29
N ARG A 368 3.12 -23.15 -16.94
CA ARG A 368 2.74 -21.87 -16.34
C ARG A 368 1.58 -22.01 -15.36
N PHE A 369 1.69 -21.36 -14.21
CA PHE A 369 0.58 -21.20 -13.28
C PHE A 369 0.13 -19.74 -13.19
N ARG A 370 -1.19 -19.50 -13.20
CA ARG A 370 -1.82 -18.23 -12.78
C ARG A 370 -3.20 -18.61 -12.21
N GLY A 371 -3.53 -18.12 -11.02
CA GLY A 371 -4.73 -18.48 -10.27
C GLY A 371 -4.42 -18.73 -8.79
N LEU A 372 -5.20 -19.57 -8.12
CA LEU A 372 -5.13 -19.80 -6.68
C LEU A 372 -4.31 -21.06 -6.34
N ARG A 373 -3.23 -20.94 -5.55
CA ARG A 373 -2.52 -22.10 -4.96
C ARG A 373 -3.12 -22.46 -3.60
N ILE A 374 -3.05 -23.75 -3.23
CA ILE A 374 -3.55 -24.27 -1.96
C ILE A 374 -2.47 -25.15 -1.31
N PHE A 375 -2.11 -24.83 -0.07
CA PHE A 375 -1.07 -25.48 0.72
C PHE A 375 -1.64 -26.10 2.00
N ASP A 376 -1.14 -27.27 2.36
CA ASP A 376 -1.28 -27.87 3.70
C ASP A 376 -0.17 -27.28 4.58
N ILE A 377 -0.58 -26.66 5.69
CA ILE A 377 0.27 -26.01 6.70
C ILE A 377 0.21 -26.71 8.07
N SER A 378 -0.37 -27.91 8.16
CA SER A 378 -0.43 -28.69 9.42
C SER A 378 0.96 -29.03 9.98
N GLU A 379 1.98 -29.12 9.12
CA GLU A 379 3.40 -29.04 9.48
C GLU A 379 3.99 -27.69 8.99
N PRO A 380 3.87 -26.59 9.76
CA PRO A 380 4.24 -25.25 9.30
C PRO A 380 5.76 -25.04 9.14
N THR A 381 6.58 -26.04 9.49
CA THR A 381 8.01 -26.10 9.18
C THR A 381 8.33 -26.72 7.81
N ALA A 382 7.36 -27.35 7.15
CA ALA A 382 7.49 -27.91 5.80
C ALA A 382 6.16 -27.89 5.00
N PRO A 383 5.53 -26.71 4.76
CA PRO A 383 4.28 -26.62 4.01
C PRO A 383 4.33 -27.29 2.63
N ARG A 384 3.20 -27.88 2.21
CA ARG A 384 3.10 -28.67 0.98
C ARG A 384 1.98 -28.19 0.09
N GLN A 385 2.24 -27.97 -1.20
CA GLN A 385 1.17 -27.68 -2.15
C GLN A 385 0.29 -28.93 -2.31
N VAL A 386 -1.02 -28.79 -2.10
CA VAL A 386 -2.02 -29.88 -2.14
C VAL A 386 -3.09 -29.67 -3.19
N GLY A 387 -3.31 -28.42 -3.61
CA GLY A 387 -4.24 -28.05 -4.68
C GLY A 387 -3.75 -26.82 -5.44
N GLN A 388 -4.32 -26.61 -6.63
CA GLN A 388 -4.18 -25.36 -7.38
C GLN A 388 -5.33 -25.21 -8.38
N VAL A 389 -5.79 -23.99 -8.61
CA VAL A 389 -6.83 -23.66 -9.59
C VAL A 389 -6.26 -22.69 -10.62
N GLN A 390 -6.19 -23.11 -11.88
CA GLN A 390 -5.80 -22.24 -12.99
C GLN A 390 -6.99 -21.37 -13.42
N THR A 391 -6.81 -20.07 -13.50
CA THR A 391 -7.85 -19.12 -13.94
C THR A 391 -7.41 -18.39 -15.21
N CYS A 392 -8.37 -17.78 -15.93
CA CYS A 392 -8.09 -17.12 -17.20
C CYS A 392 -7.36 -15.77 -17.07
N ARG A 393 -7.49 -15.11 -15.92
CA ARG A 393 -6.82 -13.83 -15.60
C ARG A 393 -5.83 -13.92 -14.44
N GLY A 394 -5.63 -15.09 -13.84
CA GLY A 394 -4.83 -15.26 -12.63
C GLY A 394 -5.63 -14.97 -11.34
N SER A 395 -4.94 -14.97 -10.21
CA SER A 395 -5.46 -14.48 -8.93
C SER A 395 -4.64 -13.26 -8.57
N HIS A 396 -5.27 -12.09 -8.56
CA HIS A 396 -4.71 -10.88 -7.99
C HIS A 396 -4.90 -10.94 -6.47
N THR A 397 -6.15 -10.79 -6.01
CA THR A 397 -6.59 -11.17 -4.66
C THR A 397 -7.55 -12.38 -4.70
N HIS A 398 -7.86 -12.92 -3.53
CA HIS A 398 -8.93 -13.89 -3.34
C HIS A 398 -9.57 -13.71 -1.97
N SER A 399 -10.84 -14.09 -1.84
CA SER A 399 -11.63 -13.87 -0.62
C SER A 399 -12.34 -15.15 -0.19
N VAL A 400 -12.11 -15.60 1.04
CA VAL A 400 -12.81 -16.77 1.60
C VAL A 400 -14.24 -16.38 1.96
N VAL A 401 -15.20 -16.75 1.12
CA VAL A 401 -16.61 -16.33 1.24
C VAL A 401 -17.33 -17.10 2.33
N SER A 402 -17.12 -18.43 2.38
CA SER A 402 -17.81 -19.30 3.34
C SER A 402 -17.14 -20.67 3.45
N GLY A 403 -17.41 -21.35 4.57
CA GLY A 403 -17.10 -22.77 4.76
C GLY A 403 -15.88 -23.04 5.67
N PRO A 404 -15.49 -24.31 5.83
CA PRO A 404 -16.09 -25.49 5.19
C PRO A 404 -17.57 -25.68 5.55
N ASP A 405 -18.39 -25.91 4.53
CA ASP A 405 -19.82 -26.21 4.70
C ASP A 405 -20.04 -27.66 5.21
N PRO A 406 -21.28 -28.10 5.49
CA PRO A 406 -21.54 -29.43 6.04
C PRO A 406 -21.11 -30.61 5.16
N ASP A 407 -20.83 -30.39 3.87
CA ASP A 407 -20.27 -31.38 2.93
C ASP A 407 -18.74 -31.24 2.78
N GLY A 408 -18.11 -30.36 3.56
CA GLY A 408 -16.65 -30.16 3.63
C GLY A 408 -16.08 -29.19 2.60
N VAL A 409 -16.90 -28.29 2.03
CA VAL A 409 -16.48 -27.41 0.92
C VAL A 409 -16.33 -25.96 1.39
N ILE A 410 -15.17 -25.37 1.11
CA ILE A 410 -14.91 -23.92 1.21
C ILE A 410 -15.27 -23.26 -0.13
N ILE A 411 -15.85 -22.06 -0.11
CA ILE A 411 -16.10 -21.23 -1.28
C ILE A 411 -15.21 -19.99 -1.23
N VAL A 412 -14.52 -19.71 -2.34
CA VAL A 412 -13.57 -18.60 -2.51
C VAL A 412 -13.95 -17.80 -3.76
N TYR A 413 -13.99 -16.48 -3.67
CA TYR A 413 -14.01 -15.60 -4.85
C TYR A 413 -12.58 -15.28 -5.28
N ASN A 414 -12.32 -15.30 -6.58
CA ASN A 414 -11.02 -14.97 -7.18
C ASN A 414 -11.16 -13.73 -8.07
N SER A 415 -10.44 -12.66 -7.71
CA SER A 415 -10.24 -11.48 -8.54
C SER A 415 -9.04 -11.70 -9.45
N GLY A 416 -9.16 -11.41 -10.75
CA GLY A 416 -8.06 -11.57 -11.70
C GLY A 416 -7.90 -10.35 -12.59
N THR A 417 -6.87 -9.53 -12.32
CA THR A 417 -6.56 -8.29 -13.06
C THR A 417 -5.70 -8.55 -14.30
N SER A 418 -4.76 -9.50 -14.24
CA SER A 418 -3.81 -9.75 -15.33
C SER A 418 -4.48 -10.22 -16.63
N SER A 419 -3.81 -10.00 -17.77
CA SER A 419 -4.36 -10.19 -19.12
C SER A 419 -4.90 -11.61 -19.39
N VAL A 420 -5.97 -11.69 -20.20
CA VAL A 420 -6.62 -12.97 -20.55
C VAL A 420 -5.66 -13.86 -21.34
N ARG A 421 -5.50 -15.11 -20.87
CA ARG A 421 -4.59 -16.11 -21.45
C ARG A 421 -5.08 -16.59 -22.83
N PRO A 422 -4.18 -16.98 -23.75
CA PRO A 422 -4.57 -17.63 -25.00
C PRO A 422 -5.36 -18.92 -24.75
N GLU A 423 -6.37 -19.21 -25.58
CA GLU A 423 -7.09 -20.51 -25.54
C GLU A 423 -6.16 -21.72 -25.78
N GLU A 424 -4.97 -21.49 -26.34
CA GLU A 424 -3.91 -22.50 -26.51
C GLU A 424 -3.13 -22.82 -25.22
N GLU A 425 -3.10 -21.90 -24.24
CA GLU A 425 -2.57 -22.18 -22.89
C GLU A 425 -3.65 -22.74 -21.96
N LEU A 426 -4.84 -22.13 -21.96
CA LEU A 426 -5.97 -22.53 -21.13
C LEU A 426 -7.28 -22.41 -21.91
N ALA A 427 -7.85 -23.56 -22.27
CA ALA A 427 -9.03 -23.63 -23.13
C ALA A 427 -10.26 -22.99 -22.46
N GLY A 428 -10.97 -22.13 -23.18
CA GLY A 428 -12.11 -21.36 -22.67
C GLY A 428 -11.78 -19.91 -22.30
N CYS A 429 -10.50 -19.53 -22.24
CA CYS A 429 -10.10 -18.14 -21.98
C CYS A 429 -10.29 -17.25 -23.20
N VAL A 430 -11.50 -16.73 -23.37
CA VAL A 430 -11.87 -15.79 -24.44
C VAL A 430 -11.55 -14.35 -23.97
N GLY A 431 -10.79 -13.61 -24.78
CA GLY A 431 -10.51 -12.18 -24.56
C GLY A 431 -11.70 -11.27 -24.91
N GLU A 432 -11.44 -9.99 -25.18
CA GLU A 432 -12.49 -9.05 -25.61
C GLU A 432 -12.86 -9.29 -27.09
N VAL A 433 -13.91 -10.06 -27.33
CA VAL A 433 -14.45 -10.34 -28.68
C VAL A 433 -15.86 -9.73 -28.79
N PRO A 434 -16.09 -8.75 -29.68
CA PRO A 434 -17.38 -8.05 -29.76
C PRO A 434 -18.57 -8.97 -30.04
N GLY A 435 -19.45 -9.10 -29.05
CA GLY A 435 -20.64 -9.96 -29.10
C GLY A 435 -20.40 -11.43 -28.75
N ASP A 436 -19.27 -11.77 -28.13
CA ASP A 436 -19.04 -13.08 -27.52
C ASP A 436 -19.09 -12.98 -25.99
N ASP A 437 -20.24 -13.34 -25.41
CA ASP A 437 -20.47 -13.22 -23.98
C ASP A 437 -19.56 -14.15 -23.13
N ARG A 438 -18.82 -15.08 -23.77
CA ARG A 438 -17.91 -16.03 -23.10
C ARG A 438 -16.60 -15.41 -22.58
N THR A 439 -16.41 -14.10 -22.77
CA THR A 439 -15.19 -13.42 -22.33
C THR A 439 -14.89 -13.62 -20.84
N ALA A 440 -13.61 -13.70 -20.49
CA ALA A 440 -13.11 -13.78 -19.11
C ALA A 440 -12.98 -12.40 -18.43
N LEU A 441 -13.27 -11.32 -19.15
CA LEU A 441 -13.51 -9.98 -18.59
C LEU A 441 -14.91 -9.90 -17.98
N PHE A 442 -15.18 -8.90 -17.14
CA PHE A 442 -16.50 -8.62 -16.57
C PHE A 442 -17.09 -9.79 -15.76
N ARG A 443 -16.25 -10.52 -15.02
CA ARG A 443 -16.62 -11.70 -14.20
C ARG A 443 -15.83 -11.75 -12.89
N ILE A 444 -16.39 -12.42 -11.90
CA ILE A 444 -15.67 -12.93 -10.71
C ILE A 444 -15.62 -14.45 -10.86
N ASP A 445 -14.47 -15.10 -10.63
CA ASP A 445 -14.39 -16.57 -10.62
C ASP A 445 -14.79 -17.10 -9.23
N VAL A 446 -15.79 -17.98 -9.16
CA VAL A 446 -16.25 -18.64 -7.93
C VAL A 446 -15.61 -20.02 -7.84
N ILE A 447 -14.74 -20.23 -6.88
CA ILE A 447 -13.97 -21.47 -6.67
C ILE A 447 -14.58 -22.25 -5.50
N ALA A 448 -14.77 -23.56 -5.71
CA ALA A 448 -15.08 -24.51 -4.64
C ALA A 448 -13.84 -25.35 -4.30
N VAL A 449 -13.57 -25.53 -3.01
CA VAL A 449 -12.41 -26.27 -2.47
C VAL A 449 -12.88 -27.32 -1.47
N PRO A 450 -12.87 -28.62 -1.80
CA PRO A 450 -13.11 -29.69 -0.84
C PRO A 450 -11.94 -29.82 0.13
N VAL A 451 -12.17 -29.76 1.44
CA VAL A 451 -11.09 -29.84 2.45
C VAL A 451 -10.46 -31.24 2.51
N ASP A 452 -11.27 -32.30 2.32
CA ASP A 452 -10.79 -33.70 2.30
C ASP A 452 -9.94 -34.03 1.06
N ASP A 453 -10.05 -33.26 -0.04
CA ASP A 453 -9.23 -33.40 -1.25
C ASP A 453 -9.10 -32.07 -2.01
N PRO A 454 -8.19 -31.17 -1.58
CA PRO A 454 -7.99 -29.86 -2.22
C PRO A 454 -7.45 -29.96 -3.65
N SER A 455 -7.02 -31.15 -4.12
CA SER A 455 -6.63 -31.36 -5.52
C SER A 455 -7.81 -31.30 -6.48
N GLN A 456 -9.05 -31.43 -5.96
CA GLN A 456 -10.29 -31.30 -6.72
C GLN A 456 -10.88 -29.88 -6.68
N ALA A 457 -10.11 -28.90 -6.20
CA ALA A 457 -10.51 -27.49 -6.24
C ALA A 457 -10.73 -27.02 -7.69
N ALA A 458 -11.83 -26.31 -7.94
CA ALA A 458 -12.20 -25.88 -9.28
C ALA A 458 -13.10 -24.63 -9.28
N ILE A 459 -13.05 -23.87 -10.37
CA ILE A 459 -14.07 -22.86 -10.68
C ILE A 459 -15.40 -23.59 -10.92
N ILE A 460 -16.45 -23.20 -10.19
CA ILE A 460 -17.81 -23.77 -10.31
C ILE A 460 -18.78 -22.85 -11.07
N ASP A 461 -18.56 -21.55 -11.04
CA ASP A 461 -19.23 -20.54 -11.88
C ASP A 461 -18.31 -19.31 -12.04
N SER A 462 -18.59 -18.47 -13.03
CA SER A 462 -17.90 -17.19 -13.24
C SER A 462 -18.92 -16.07 -13.52
N PRO A 463 -19.78 -15.68 -12.57
CA PRO A 463 -20.91 -14.77 -12.79
C PRO A 463 -20.53 -13.39 -13.35
N THR A 464 -21.34 -12.88 -14.28
CA THR A 464 -21.16 -11.58 -14.95
C THR A 464 -21.69 -10.42 -14.10
N VAL A 465 -21.12 -10.20 -12.92
CA VAL A 465 -21.67 -9.23 -11.93
C VAL A 465 -21.64 -7.76 -12.38
N PHE A 466 -20.82 -7.46 -13.39
CA PHE A 466 -20.65 -6.13 -14.00
C PHE A 466 -21.63 -5.87 -15.16
N ALA A 467 -22.49 -6.85 -15.47
CA ALA A 467 -23.51 -6.71 -16.51
C ALA A 467 -24.55 -5.64 -16.15
N ASP A 468 -25.09 -4.95 -17.14
CA ASP A 468 -26.18 -3.98 -16.98
C ASP A 468 -27.52 -4.72 -16.80
N ASP A 469 -28.29 -4.37 -15.77
CA ASP A 469 -29.48 -5.12 -15.35
C ASP A 469 -30.69 -4.98 -16.30
N GLU A 470 -30.76 -3.90 -17.08
CA GLU A 470 -31.87 -3.65 -18.01
C GLU A 470 -31.63 -4.29 -19.40
N THR A 471 -30.38 -4.31 -19.86
CA THR A 471 -29.99 -4.73 -21.22
C THR A 471 -29.28 -6.08 -21.26
N GLY A 472 -28.73 -6.55 -20.13
CA GLY A 472 -27.89 -7.75 -20.06
C GLY A 472 -26.49 -7.58 -20.67
N ARG A 473 -26.07 -6.36 -21.01
CA ARG A 473 -24.75 -6.09 -21.60
C ARG A 473 -23.67 -6.32 -20.54
N ILE A 474 -22.81 -7.33 -20.72
CA ILE A 474 -21.79 -7.74 -19.74
C ILE A 474 -20.82 -6.63 -19.31
N ALA A 475 -20.44 -5.74 -20.23
CA ALA A 475 -19.74 -4.50 -19.95
C ALA A 475 -20.74 -3.41 -19.54
N GLY A 476 -21.47 -3.60 -18.45
CA GLY A 476 -22.59 -2.73 -18.06
C GLY A 476 -22.16 -1.48 -17.30
N LEU A 477 -21.12 -1.63 -16.48
CA LEU A 477 -20.58 -0.58 -15.62
C LEU A 477 -19.59 0.35 -16.38
N TRP A 478 -18.83 1.17 -15.63
CA TRP A 478 -18.07 2.28 -16.20
C TRP A 478 -17.05 1.84 -17.27
N GLN A 479 -16.89 2.69 -18.29
CA GLN A 479 -16.18 2.35 -19.53
C GLN A 479 -14.72 2.82 -19.56
N GLY A 480 -14.27 3.52 -18.50
CA GLY A 480 -12.99 4.20 -18.43
C GLY A 480 -13.03 5.57 -19.12
N GLY A 481 -12.16 6.48 -18.67
CA GLY A 481 -11.97 7.80 -19.27
C GLY A 481 -12.12 8.98 -18.30
N ASP A 482 -12.27 10.16 -18.89
CA ASP A 482 -12.36 11.46 -18.20
C ASP A 482 -13.76 11.70 -17.61
N HIS A 483 -13.83 12.09 -16.33
CA HIS A 483 -15.08 12.52 -15.66
C HIS A 483 -15.37 14.03 -15.85
N GLY A 484 -14.41 14.81 -16.38
CA GLY A 484 -14.52 16.23 -16.68
C GLY A 484 -13.37 17.09 -16.14
N GLU A 485 -13.37 18.38 -16.50
CA GLU A 485 -12.37 19.35 -16.07
C GLU A 485 -12.20 19.39 -14.54
N GLY A 486 -10.99 19.07 -14.05
CA GLY A 486 -10.66 19.01 -12.62
C GLY A 486 -10.90 17.66 -11.94
N THR A 487 -11.20 16.59 -12.69
CA THR A 487 -11.40 15.23 -12.17
C THR A 487 -10.30 14.26 -12.60
N GLN A 488 -10.29 13.07 -12.02
CA GLN A 488 -9.39 11.99 -12.41
C GLN A 488 -9.86 11.27 -13.68
N THR A 489 -8.91 10.72 -14.44
CA THR A 489 -9.19 9.71 -15.48
C THR A 489 -9.23 8.34 -14.82
N THR A 490 -10.40 7.69 -14.86
CA THR A 490 -10.64 6.40 -14.22
C THR A 490 -10.44 5.23 -15.18
N SER A 491 -10.06 4.08 -14.63
CA SER A 491 -10.01 2.82 -15.38
C SER A 491 -11.39 2.30 -15.79
N ARG A 492 -11.43 1.42 -16.79
CA ARG A 492 -12.64 0.67 -17.16
C ARG A 492 -12.96 -0.36 -16.07
N THR A 493 -14.24 -0.64 -15.87
CA THR A 493 -14.70 -1.65 -14.91
C THR A 493 -14.84 -3.03 -15.57
N ASP A 494 -13.72 -3.74 -15.77
CA ASP A 494 -13.69 -5.14 -16.24
C ASP A 494 -13.26 -6.20 -15.20
N GLU A 495 -12.88 -5.79 -13.98
CA GLU A 495 -12.63 -6.68 -12.85
C GLU A 495 -12.82 -5.97 -11.51
N CYS A 496 -12.90 -6.78 -10.44
CA CYS A 496 -12.59 -6.31 -9.10
C CYS A 496 -11.10 -6.51 -8.80
N HIS A 497 -10.51 -5.58 -8.06
CA HIS A 497 -9.18 -5.72 -7.48
C HIS A 497 -9.31 -6.53 -6.20
N ASP A 498 -10.04 -5.98 -5.22
CA ASP A 498 -10.43 -6.65 -3.97
C ASP A 498 -11.94 -6.88 -3.90
N ILE A 499 -12.34 -7.93 -3.17
CA ILE A 499 -13.75 -8.19 -2.82
C ILE A 499 -13.82 -8.55 -1.34
N THR A 500 -14.05 -7.57 -0.47
CA THR A 500 -14.19 -7.83 0.96
C THR A 500 -15.55 -8.42 1.27
N VAL A 501 -15.59 -9.58 1.94
CA VAL A 501 -16.84 -10.26 2.31
C VAL A 501 -17.22 -9.98 3.77
N PHE A 502 -18.51 -9.86 4.05
CA PHE A 502 -19.09 -9.77 5.39
C PHE A 502 -20.19 -10.85 5.53
N PRO A 503 -19.84 -12.14 5.67
CA PRO A 503 -20.78 -13.24 5.42
C PRO A 503 -21.96 -13.30 6.38
N SER A 504 -21.84 -12.72 7.59
CA SER A 504 -22.93 -12.67 8.57
C SER A 504 -24.05 -11.67 8.26
N ALA A 505 -23.84 -10.78 7.28
CA ALA A 505 -24.84 -9.83 6.78
C ALA A 505 -25.32 -10.16 5.35
N ASP A 506 -24.88 -11.30 4.78
CA ASP A 506 -25.08 -11.67 3.37
C ASP A 506 -24.50 -10.63 2.36
N LEU A 507 -23.50 -9.83 2.76
CA LEU A 507 -22.91 -8.75 1.95
C LEU A 507 -21.45 -9.00 1.54
N ALA A 508 -21.05 -8.42 0.41
CA ALA A 508 -19.64 -8.18 0.06
C ALA A 508 -19.48 -6.81 -0.64
N ALA A 509 -18.29 -6.20 -0.52
CA ALA A 509 -17.92 -4.95 -1.17
C ALA A 509 -16.75 -5.20 -2.12
N GLY A 510 -16.99 -4.99 -3.41
CA GLY A 510 -15.95 -5.00 -4.44
C GLY A 510 -15.39 -3.61 -4.66
N ALA A 511 -14.08 -3.46 -4.49
CA ALA A 511 -13.34 -2.32 -5.03
C ALA A 511 -12.86 -2.73 -6.43
N CYS A 512 -13.45 -2.13 -7.46
CA CYS A 512 -13.40 -2.70 -8.80
C CYS A 512 -13.06 -1.69 -9.87
N SER A 513 -11.75 -1.46 -10.08
CA SER A 513 -11.17 -0.75 -11.23
C SER A 513 -11.78 0.63 -11.52
N GLY A 514 -12.96 0.73 -12.15
CA GLY A 514 -13.74 1.98 -12.33
C GLY A 514 -14.94 2.19 -11.40
N ASN A 515 -15.28 1.25 -10.49
CA ASN A 515 -16.45 1.31 -9.62
C ASN A 515 -16.22 0.74 -8.20
N GLY A 516 -16.85 1.35 -7.20
CA GLY A 516 -17.18 0.71 -5.93
C GLY A 516 -18.51 -0.02 -6.04
N VAL A 517 -18.59 -1.27 -5.57
CA VAL A 517 -19.72 -2.18 -5.82
C VAL A 517 -20.11 -2.92 -4.55
N ILE A 518 -21.42 -3.07 -4.28
CA ILE A 518 -21.93 -3.95 -3.22
C ILE A 518 -22.61 -5.17 -3.84
N PHE A 519 -22.38 -6.36 -3.27
CA PHE A 519 -22.96 -7.64 -3.68
C PHE A 519 -23.78 -8.31 -2.57
N ASP A 520 -24.89 -8.94 -2.97
CA ASP A 520 -25.63 -9.98 -2.25
C ASP A 520 -24.85 -11.30 -2.40
N ILE A 521 -24.47 -11.89 -1.27
CA ILE A 521 -23.79 -13.18 -1.17
C ILE A 521 -24.57 -14.22 -0.35
N SER A 522 -25.89 -14.03 -0.18
CA SER A 522 -26.78 -14.98 0.51
C SER A 522 -26.84 -16.37 -0.14
N ASP A 523 -26.46 -16.45 -1.43
CA ASP A 523 -25.91 -17.65 -2.05
C ASP A 523 -24.43 -17.41 -2.39
N PRO A 524 -23.47 -17.87 -1.56
CA PRO A 524 -22.03 -17.72 -1.82
C PRO A 524 -21.56 -18.33 -3.14
N ARG A 525 -22.37 -19.14 -3.81
CA ARG A 525 -22.04 -19.76 -5.11
C ARG A 525 -22.53 -18.93 -6.31
N ALA A 526 -23.33 -17.89 -6.09
CA ALA A 526 -23.95 -17.07 -7.14
C ALA A 526 -24.14 -15.59 -6.73
N PRO A 527 -23.05 -14.85 -6.44
CA PRO A 527 -23.09 -13.44 -6.04
C PRO A 527 -23.83 -12.55 -7.04
N ARG A 528 -24.52 -11.52 -6.55
CA ARG A 528 -25.26 -10.54 -7.37
C ARG A 528 -24.98 -9.12 -6.92
N ARG A 529 -24.76 -8.21 -7.86
CA ARG A 529 -24.64 -6.78 -7.57
C ARG A 529 -25.98 -6.23 -7.02
N ILE A 530 -25.90 -5.48 -5.92
CA ILE A 530 -27.02 -4.71 -5.34
C ILE A 530 -26.96 -3.27 -5.86
N ASP A 531 -25.79 -2.65 -5.77
CA ASP A 531 -25.57 -1.24 -6.15
C ASP A 531 -24.12 -1.04 -6.63
N ALA A 532 -23.87 0.04 -7.37
CA ALA A 532 -22.52 0.44 -7.79
C ALA A 532 -22.41 1.96 -8.01
N VAL A 533 -21.27 2.53 -7.61
CA VAL A 533 -20.96 3.96 -7.70
C VAL A 533 -19.67 4.21 -8.49
N THR A 534 -19.58 5.38 -9.11
CA THR A 534 -18.35 5.95 -9.70
C THR A 534 -17.97 7.19 -8.92
N ASP A 535 -16.68 7.40 -8.68
CA ASP A 535 -16.16 8.54 -7.93
C ASP A 535 -15.17 9.32 -8.81
N PRO A 536 -15.40 10.62 -9.09
CA PRO A 536 -14.53 11.42 -9.95
C PRO A 536 -13.21 11.82 -9.26
N GLY A 537 -13.09 11.61 -7.96
CA GLY A 537 -11.84 11.74 -7.20
C GLY A 537 -10.97 10.49 -7.26
N PHE A 538 -11.49 9.34 -7.71
CA PHE A 538 -10.74 8.09 -7.81
C PHE A 538 -10.08 7.93 -9.18
N ALA A 539 -8.95 7.23 -9.27
CA ALA A 539 -8.36 6.72 -10.51
C ALA A 539 -8.57 5.21 -10.67
N TYR A 540 -8.39 4.46 -9.57
CA TYR A 540 -8.49 3.01 -9.56
C TYR A 540 -8.98 2.50 -8.19
N TRP A 541 -10.17 1.90 -8.16
CA TRP A 541 -10.76 1.36 -6.93
C TRP A 541 -9.99 0.11 -6.48
N HIS A 542 -9.33 0.22 -5.34
CA HIS A 542 -8.33 -0.73 -4.87
C HIS A 542 -8.88 -1.72 -3.84
N SER A 543 -9.23 -1.26 -2.63
CA SER A 543 -9.75 -2.10 -1.55
C SER A 543 -10.97 -1.54 -0.84
N ALA A 544 -11.62 -2.37 -0.03
CA ALA A 544 -12.87 -2.06 0.67
C ALA A 544 -12.84 -2.63 2.11
N THR A 545 -13.31 -1.87 3.11
CA THR A 545 -13.42 -2.32 4.51
C THR A 545 -14.75 -1.89 5.12
N PHE A 546 -15.53 -2.85 5.64
CA PHE A 546 -16.77 -2.57 6.36
C PHE A 546 -16.53 -2.14 7.81
N THR A 547 -17.49 -1.39 8.38
CA THR A 547 -17.62 -1.23 9.84
C THR A 547 -17.97 -2.54 10.53
N ASN A 548 -17.80 -2.59 11.85
CA ASN A 548 -18.04 -3.79 12.65
C ASN A 548 -19.51 -4.29 12.62
N ASP A 549 -20.45 -3.43 12.21
CA ASP A 549 -21.87 -3.74 12.05
C ASP A 549 -22.31 -3.93 10.58
N GLY A 550 -21.38 -3.80 9.62
CA GLY A 550 -21.67 -3.89 8.19
C GLY A 550 -22.49 -2.73 7.61
N THR A 551 -22.71 -1.63 8.35
CA THR A 551 -23.56 -0.50 7.91
C THR A 551 -22.83 0.56 7.10
N ARG A 552 -21.49 0.55 7.04
CA ARG A 552 -20.66 1.43 6.21
C ARG A 552 -19.57 0.64 5.52
N VAL A 553 -18.98 1.25 4.50
CA VAL A 553 -17.76 0.79 3.84
C VAL A 553 -16.83 1.98 3.57
N VAL A 554 -15.54 1.78 3.85
CA VAL A 554 -14.44 2.63 3.40
C VAL A 554 -13.85 1.98 2.14
N PHE A 555 -13.77 2.74 1.05
CA PHE A 555 -13.09 2.32 -0.19
C PHE A 555 -11.78 3.09 -0.38
N THR A 556 -10.76 2.47 -0.95
CA THR A 556 -9.44 3.10 -1.20
C THR A 556 -9.17 3.30 -2.70
N ASP A 557 -8.41 4.35 -3.04
CA ASP A 557 -8.00 4.70 -4.41
C ASP A 557 -6.50 4.50 -4.62
N GLU A 558 -6.11 3.60 -5.55
CA GLU A 558 -4.70 3.42 -5.92
C GLU A 558 -4.24 4.48 -6.95
N TRP A 559 -4.36 5.77 -6.62
CA TRP A 559 -3.94 6.83 -7.52
C TRP A 559 -2.45 6.71 -7.89
N GLY A 560 -2.19 6.56 -9.19
CA GLY A 560 -0.85 6.41 -9.73
C GLY A 560 -0.34 4.97 -9.78
N GLY A 561 -1.17 3.96 -9.45
CA GLY A 561 -0.84 2.54 -9.59
C GLY A 561 0.38 2.14 -8.75
N GLY A 562 0.41 2.60 -7.49
CA GLY A 562 1.40 2.23 -6.49
C GLY A 562 2.82 2.77 -6.70
N GLY A 563 3.24 3.07 -7.93
CA GLY A 563 4.61 3.47 -8.25
C GLY A 563 4.91 4.96 -8.12
N ARG A 564 3.89 5.84 -8.08
CA ARG A 564 4.06 7.29 -8.25
C ARG A 564 3.96 8.08 -6.92
N PRO A 565 4.67 9.22 -6.78
CA PRO A 565 4.53 10.09 -5.61
C PRO A 565 3.23 10.91 -5.72
N ARG A 566 2.20 10.56 -4.93
CA ARG A 566 0.83 11.10 -5.04
C ARG A 566 0.25 11.71 -3.75
N CYS A 567 1.12 12.01 -2.79
CA CYS A 567 0.81 12.65 -1.51
C CYS A 567 1.59 13.95 -1.31
N ARG A 568 1.91 14.65 -2.40
CA ARG A 568 2.78 15.82 -2.39
C ARG A 568 2.00 17.08 -2.01
N ALA A 569 2.69 18.15 -1.65
CA ALA A 569 2.04 19.37 -1.16
C ALA A 569 1.15 20.06 -2.22
N GLN A 570 1.42 19.84 -3.51
CA GLN A 570 0.65 20.31 -4.65
C GLN A 570 -0.50 19.38 -5.09
N ASP A 571 -0.55 18.15 -4.58
CA ASP A 571 -1.52 17.15 -5.01
C ASP A 571 -2.91 17.38 -4.34
N PRO A 572 -4.03 17.12 -5.04
CA PRO A 572 -5.35 17.24 -4.45
C PRO A 572 -5.56 16.32 -3.22
N ARG A 573 -6.42 16.77 -2.31
CA ARG A 573 -6.71 16.11 -1.02
C ARG A 573 -7.78 15.02 -1.14
N ASP A 574 -8.50 15.04 -2.24
CA ASP A 574 -9.62 14.18 -2.67
C ASP A 574 -9.23 13.20 -3.80
N TRP A 575 -7.99 13.25 -4.28
CA TRP A 575 -7.41 12.28 -5.23
C TRP A 575 -6.49 11.31 -4.49
N GLY A 576 -6.53 10.00 -4.73
CA GLY A 576 -5.76 9.04 -3.92
C GLY A 576 -6.14 9.10 -2.44
N ALA A 577 -7.44 9.16 -2.19
CA ALA A 577 -8.06 9.35 -0.89
C ALA A 577 -9.04 8.22 -0.59
N ASP A 578 -9.18 7.86 0.68
CA ASP A 578 -10.17 6.89 1.14
C ASP A 578 -11.55 7.55 1.13
N ALA A 579 -12.56 6.88 0.55
CA ALA A 579 -13.92 7.40 0.47
C ALA A 579 -14.87 6.60 1.37
N ILE A 580 -15.60 7.31 2.22
CA ILE A 580 -16.49 6.73 3.25
C ILE A 580 -17.94 6.77 2.75
N TYR A 581 -18.59 5.61 2.72
CA TYR A 581 -19.97 5.44 2.29
C TYR A 581 -20.81 4.74 3.37
N ASP A 582 -21.97 5.31 3.73
CA ASP A 582 -23.01 4.57 4.47
C ASP A 582 -23.75 3.62 3.50
N ILE A 583 -24.25 2.48 4.00
CA ILE A 583 -25.09 1.54 3.26
C ILE A 583 -26.55 1.72 3.71
N VAL A 584 -27.32 2.50 2.94
CA VAL A 584 -28.71 2.88 3.27
C VAL A 584 -29.69 2.21 2.31
N ASP A 585 -30.61 1.39 2.85
CA ASP A 585 -31.57 0.58 2.06
C ASP A 585 -30.89 -0.23 0.92
N GLY A 586 -29.65 -0.70 1.16
CA GLY A 586 -28.83 -1.46 0.22
C GLY A 586 -28.08 -0.61 -0.82
N ARG A 587 -27.96 0.71 -0.61
CA ARG A 587 -27.30 1.66 -1.52
C ARG A 587 -26.11 2.35 -0.87
N LEU A 588 -25.12 2.69 -1.68
CA LEU A 588 -23.95 3.45 -1.26
C LEU A 588 -24.27 4.95 -1.22
N GLU A 589 -24.30 5.55 -0.02
CA GLU A 589 -24.39 7.00 0.15
C GLU A 589 -23.05 7.58 0.63
N PHE A 590 -22.37 8.33 -0.24
CA PHE A 590 -21.13 9.04 0.08
C PHE A 590 -21.29 9.96 1.30
N ARG A 591 -20.24 10.05 2.13
CA ARG A 591 -20.17 10.90 3.32
C ARG A 591 -18.98 11.85 3.30
N SER A 592 -17.76 11.34 3.17
CA SER A 592 -16.53 12.15 3.17
C SER A 592 -15.34 11.41 2.53
N TYR A 593 -14.25 12.14 2.33
CA TYR A 593 -12.93 11.58 2.02
C TYR A 593 -11.98 11.71 3.22
N TYR A 594 -11.05 10.77 3.35
CA TYR A 594 -9.85 10.89 4.19
C TYR A 594 -8.58 10.70 3.34
N LYS A 595 -7.52 11.44 3.65
CA LYS A 595 -6.18 11.24 3.09
C LYS A 595 -5.16 11.68 4.14
N LEU A 596 -4.01 11.01 4.29
CA LEU A 596 -3.00 11.37 5.29
C LEU A 596 -2.67 12.88 5.23
N PRO A 597 -2.48 13.59 6.36
CA PRO A 597 -2.26 15.05 6.34
C PRO A 597 -0.82 15.46 6.02
N ALA A 598 0.15 14.53 6.03
CA ALA A 598 1.54 14.83 5.71
C ALA A 598 1.79 15.00 4.19
N ALA A 599 2.72 15.89 3.85
CA ALA A 599 3.14 16.15 2.49
C ALA A 599 4.48 15.46 2.17
N GLN A 600 4.42 14.41 1.35
CA GLN A 600 5.57 13.61 0.95
C GLN A 600 6.31 14.22 -0.26
N SER A 601 7.49 13.70 -0.55
CA SER A 601 8.37 14.14 -1.64
C SER A 601 8.24 13.31 -2.92
N GLU A 602 8.89 13.75 -4.00
CA GLU A 602 8.93 13.01 -5.28
C GLU A 602 9.63 11.63 -5.18
N MET A 603 10.36 11.34 -4.10
CA MET A 603 11.03 10.04 -3.89
C MET A 603 10.14 9.05 -3.12
N GLU A 604 8.92 9.47 -2.74
CA GLU A 604 8.01 8.75 -1.85
C GLU A 604 6.74 8.36 -2.61
N ASN A 605 6.76 7.16 -3.22
CA ASN A 605 5.55 6.57 -3.80
C ASN A 605 4.49 6.42 -2.68
N CYS A 606 3.33 7.04 -2.83
CA CYS A 606 2.41 7.20 -1.71
C CYS A 606 0.97 7.12 -2.19
N VAL A 607 0.26 6.12 -1.66
CA VAL A 607 -1.09 5.73 -2.05
C VAL A 607 -1.72 4.92 -0.91
N ALA A 608 -3.05 4.86 -0.86
CA ALA A 608 -3.78 4.01 0.09
C ALA A 608 -3.72 2.54 -0.35
N HIS A 609 -3.55 1.63 0.59
CA HIS A 609 -3.50 0.18 0.35
C HIS A 609 -4.37 -0.58 1.37
N ASN A 610 -3.93 -1.71 1.95
CA ASN A 610 -4.80 -2.59 2.72
C ASN A 610 -4.78 -2.35 4.25
N GLY A 611 -5.96 -2.37 4.86
CA GLY A 611 -6.20 -1.98 6.25
C GLY A 611 -7.26 -2.84 6.95
N SER A 612 -7.45 -2.66 8.26
CA SER A 612 -8.57 -3.29 8.99
C SER A 612 -9.21 -2.36 10.01
N ILE A 613 -10.41 -2.71 10.46
CA ILE A 613 -10.98 -2.10 11.67
C ILE A 613 -10.11 -2.38 12.90
N VAL A 614 -10.13 -1.45 13.85
CA VAL A 614 -9.59 -1.59 15.21
C VAL A 614 -10.79 -1.66 16.17
N PRO A 615 -11.05 -2.80 16.84
CA PRO A 615 -12.32 -3.07 17.53
C PRO A 615 -12.40 -2.41 18.92
N VAL A 616 -12.32 -1.07 18.97
CA VAL A 616 -12.66 -0.30 20.17
C VAL A 616 -14.19 -0.31 20.34
N PRO A 617 -14.73 -0.69 21.52
CA PRO A 617 -16.17 -0.84 21.70
C PRO A 617 -16.92 0.48 21.45
N GLY A 618 -17.86 0.45 20.52
CA GLY A 618 -18.76 1.59 20.20
C GLY A 618 -18.13 2.73 19.41
N ARG A 619 -17.00 2.50 18.72
CA ARG A 619 -16.37 3.43 17.77
C ARG A 619 -16.02 2.70 16.48
N ASP A 620 -16.13 3.40 15.36
CA ASP A 620 -15.65 2.94 14.05
C ASP A 620 -14.23 3.51 13.88
N ILE A 621 -13.21 2.66 14.08
CA ILE A 621 -11.80 3.02 13.94
C ILE A 621 -11.15 2.07 12.93
N PHE A 622 -10.31 2.61 12.06
CA PHE A 622 -9.66 1.91 10.96
C PHE A 622 -8.15 2.17 10.99
N VAL A 623 -7.34 1.15 10.71
CA VAL A 623 -5.90 1.30 10.49
C VAL A 623 -5.60 1.10 9.01
N GLN A 624 -5.05 2.14 8.38
CA GLN A 624 -4.81 2.24 6.94
C GLN A 624 -3.30 2.13 6.67
N ALA A 625 -2.93 1.23 5.76
CA ALA A 625 -1.59 1.19 5.19
C ALA A 625 -1.48 2.22 4.08
N TRP A 626 -0.51 3.11 4.19
CA TRP A 626 -0.02 3.86 3.04
C TRP A 626 1.28 3.21 2.58
N TYR A 627 1.67 3.46 1.34
CA TYR A 627 3.01 3.15 0.84
C TYR A 627 4.06 4.02 1.59
N GLN A 628 4.88 4.86 0.95
CA GLN A 628 5.82 5.74 1.67
C GLN A 628 5.13 6.95 2.36
N GLY A 629 3.89 6.75 2.83
CA GLY A 629 3.20 7.62 3.80
C GLY A 629 2.94 6.94 5.16
N GLY A 630 3.39 5.69 5.34
CA GLY A 630 3.38 5.01 6.63
C GLY A 630 2.04 4.38 7.03
N VAL A 631 1.67 4.53 8.29
CA VAL A 631 0.46 3.99 8.92
C VAL A 631 -0.35 5.12 9.50
N SER A 632 -1.64 5.21 9.15
CA SER A 632 -2.61 6.08 9.82
C SER A 632 -3.61 5.23 10.59
N VAL A 633 -3.93 5.62 11.83
CA VAL A 633 -5.10 5.12 12.56
C VAL A 633 -6.14 6.24 12.58
N ILE A 634 -7.33 5.95 12.08
CA ILE A 634 -8.38 6.91 11.72
C ILE A 634 -9.63 6.57 12.54
N ASP A 635 -10.16 7.53 13.30
CA ASP A 635 -11.51 7.46 13.84
C ASP A 635 -12.48 8.06 12.82
N PHE A 636 -13.48 7.27 12.42
CA PHE A 636 -14.54 7.67 11.50
C PHE A 636 -15.94 7.37 12.07
N THR A 637 -16.05 7.31 13.41
CA THR A 637 -17.32 7.17 14.15
C THR A 637 -18.32 8.28 13.82
N ASP A 638 -17.84 9.47 13.41
CA ASP A 638 -18.62 10.38 12.56
C ASP A 638 -18.09 10.26 11.11
N PRO A 639 -18.84 9.64 10.19
CA PRO A 639 -18.38 9.41 8.82
C PRO A 639 -18.32 10.69 7.98
N ALA A 640 -18.75 11.84 8.51
CA ALA A 640 -18.63 13.15 7.87
C ALA A 640 -17.37 13.94 8.28
N GLU A 641 -16.69 13.57 9.38
CA GLU A 641 -15.48 14.23 9.87
C GLU A 641 -14.46 13.19 10.41
N PRO A 642 -13.83 12.38 9.52
CA PRO A 642 -12.82 11.39 9.91
C PRO A 642 -11.52 12.07 10.39
N VAL A 643 -10.94 11.56 11.48
CA VAL A 643 -9.78 12.15 12.17
C VAL A 643 -8.64 11.13 12.32
N GLU A 644 -7.43 11.52 11.92
CA GLU A 644 -6.22 10.74 12.26
C GLU A 644 -5.92 10.86 13.76
N ILE A 645 -6.00 9.74 14.48
CA ILE A 645 -5.83 9.67 15.94
C ILE A 645 -4.47 9.11 16.37
N ALA A 646 -3.77 8.40 15.49
CA ALA A 646 -2.42 7.90 15.68
C ALA A 646 -1.73 7.69 14.33
N TYR A 647 -0.39 7.74 14.29
CA TYR A 647 0.36 7.45 13.07
C TYR A 647 1.78 6.93 13.34
N PHE A 648 2.35 6.27 12.34
CA PHE A 648 3.78 5.98 12.24
C PHE A 648 4.25 6.17 10.80
N ASP A 649 5.38 6.84 10.59
CA ASP A 649 5.93 7.03 9.25
C ASP A 649 7.47 7.05 9.26
N ARG A 650 8.08 6.80 8.10
CA ARG A 650 9.54 6.87 7.87
C ARG A 650 9.82 7.57 6.56
N GLY A 651 10.83 8.43 6.56
CA GLY A 651 11.34 9.06 5.34
C GLY A 651 11.77 8.06 4.24
N PRO A 652 12.11 8.57 3.04
CA PRO A 652 12.16 7.77 1.83
C PRO A 652 13.15 6.60 1.92
N VAL A 653 12.89 5.53 1.18
CA VAL A 653 13.82 4.39 1.05
C VAL A 653 15.18 4.84 0.48
N SER A 654 15.20 5.85 -0.39
CA SER A 654 16.40 6.56 -0.86
C SER A 654 16.11 8.04 -1.08
N GLU A 655 17.04 8.92 -0.70
CA GLU A 655 16.95 10.38 -0.96
C GLU A 655 17.19 10.73 -2.44
N GLU A 656 17.72 9.80 -3.22
CA GLU A 656 18.19 10.00 -4.60
C GLU A 656 17.34 9.29 -5.65
N HIS A 657 16.59 8.25 -5.26
CA HIS A 657 15.82 7.38 -6.16
C HIS A 657 14.44 7.05 -5.60
N LEU A 658 13.40 7.23 -6.43
CA LEU A 658 12.07 6.70 -6.18
C LEU A 658 12.11 5.15 -6.21
N VAL A 659 11.68 4.53 -5.11
CA VAL A 659 11.62 3.07 -4.94
C VAL A 659 10.25 2.71 -4.40
N THR A 660 9.57 1.70 -4.98
CA THR A 660 8.28 1.23 -4.47
C THR A 660 8.44 0.66 -3.05
N GLY A 661 8.01 1.42 -2.05
CA GLY A 661 8.29 1.14 -0.64
C GLY A 661 7.12 1.47 0.30
N GLY A 662 7.40 1.43 1.61
CA GLY A 662 6.37 1.60 2.63
C GLY A 662 5.53 0.34 2.87
N TYR A 663 4.27 0.48 3.33
CA TYR A 663 3.45 -0.65 3.78
C TYR A 663 2.42 -1.11 2.75
N TRP A 664 2.39 -2.42 2.48
CA TRP A 664 1.34 -3.05 1.69
C TRP A 664 0.06 -3.24 2.50
N SER A 665 0.19 -3.69 3.74
CA SER A 665 -0.98 -3.85 4.62
C SER A 665 -0.67 -3.59 6.08
N THR A 666 -1.70 -3.13 6.80
CA THR A 666 -1.70 -2.94 8.26
C THR A 666 -2.96 -3.54 8.85
N TYR A 667 -2.81 -4.55 9.71
CA TYR A 667 -3.95 -5.28 10.26
C TYR A 667 -3.89 -5.34 11.78
N TRP A 668 -5.05 -5.13 12.41
CA TRP A 668 -5.24 -5.38 13.83
C TRP A 668 -5.44 -6.88 14.10
N TYR A 669 -4.66 -7.44 15.01
CA TYR A 669 -4.82 -8.80 15.50
C TYR A 669 -4.31 -8.92 16.94
N ASP A 670 -5.02 -9.67 17.79
CA ASP A 670 -4.66 -9.97 19.19
C ASP A 670 -4.04 -8.79 20.00
N GLY A 671 -4.69 -7.61 19.95
CA GLY A 671 -4.26 -6.42 20.69
C GLY A 671 -3.19 -5.56 20.03
N ARG A 672 -2.74 -5.89 18.80
CA ARG A 672 -1.61 -5.25 18.09
C ARG A 672 -1.95 -4.92 16.65
N ILE A 673 -1.15 -4.01 16.06
CA ILE A 673 -1.15 -3.72 14.63
C ILE A 673 0.09 -4.35 14.01
N TYR A 674 -0.08 -5.22 13.02
CA TYR A 674 1.00 -5.83 12.24
C TYR A 674 1.07 -5.16 10.87
N ALA A 675 2.27 -4.86 10.36
CA ALA A 675 2.45 -4.07 9.15
C ALA A 675 3.53 -4.65 8.21
N THR A 676 3.14 -5.08 7.00
CA THR A 676 4.08 -5.63 5.99
C THR A 676 4.65 -4.52 5.13
N ALA A 677 5.94 -4.22 5.33
CA ALA A 677 6.65 -3.23 4.53
C ALA A 677 7.29 -3.87 3.28
N ILE A 678 6.91 -3.39 2.09
CA ILE A 678 7.24 -3.94 0.75
C ILE A 678 8.73 -4.32 0.63
N VAL A 679 9.61 -3.36 0.96
CA VAL A 679 11.07 -3.54 0.93
C VAL A 679 11.70 -3.73 2.31
N ARG A 680 11.17 -3.10 3.36
CA ARG A 680 11.84 -3.06 4.68
C ARG A 680 11.65 -4.35 5.51
N GLY A 681 10.47 -4.99 5.48
CA GLY A 681 10.20 -6.19 6.28
C GLY A 681 8.81 -6.25 6.92
N LEU A 682 8.76 -6.53 8.23
CA LEU A 682 7.55 -6.59 9.06
C LEU A 682 7.75 -5.71 10.30
N ASP A 683 6.83 -4.79 10.54
CA ASP A 683 6.75 -4.00 11.77
C ASP A 683 5.56 -4.45 12.63
N VAL A 684 5.65 -4.24 13.94
CA VAL A 684 4.58 -4.51 14.91
C VAL A 684 4.42 -3.30 15.83
N PHE A 685 3.19 -2.83 16.01
CA PHE A 685 2.85 -1.67 16.83
C PHE A 685 1.80 -2.01 17.90
N GLU A 686 1.85 -1.25 18.99
CA GLU A 686 0.80 -1.15 20.00
C GLU A 686 0.24 0.28 20.04
N LEU A 687 -1.06 0.41 20.32
CA LEU A 687 -1.70 1.71 20.55
C LEU A 687 -1.23 2.30 21.89
N ALA A 688 -0.87 3.58 21.90
CA ALA A 688 -0.48 4.29 23.11
C ALA A 688 -1.64 5.17 23.64
N PRO A 689 -1.89 5.22 24.97
CA PRO A 689 -2.89 6.11 25.55
C PRO A 689 -2.66 7.58 25.22
N SER A 690 -3.73 8.28 24.84
CA SER A 690 -3.71 9.64 24.30
C SER A 690 -5.01 10.39 24.65
N GLU A 691 -5.18 11.61 24.13
CA GLU A 691 -6.49 12.30 24.19
C GLU A 691 -7.54 11.65 23.28
N HIS A 692 -7.13 10.84 22.30
CA HIS A 692 -8.02 10.14 21.38
C HIS A 692 -8.37 8.71 21.82
N LEU A 693 -7.54 8.04 22.63
CA LEU A 693 -7.77 6.68 23.14
C LEU A 693 -7.32 6.53 24.60
N SER A 694 -8.21 6.04 25.48
CA SER A 694 -7.86 5.75 26.87
C SER A 694 -7.20 4.37 27.06
N GLU A 695 -6.53 4.18 28.19
CA GLU A 695 -6.03 2.86 28.62
C GLU A 695 -7.14 1.78 28.62
N ASN A 696 -8.37 2.14 29.00
CA ASN A 696 -9.50 1.21 29.03
C ASN A 696 -10.02 0.89 27.62
N GLU A 697 -10.01 1.84 26.69
CA GLU A 697 -10.40 1.59 25.29
C GLU A 697 -9.42 0.65 24.58
N ILE A 698 -8.12 0.87 24.75
CA ILE A 698 -7.07 0.02 24.17
C ILE A 698 -7.15 -1.38 24.78
N ALA A 699 -7.29 -1.49 26.11
CA ALA A 699 -7.48 -2.77 26.79
C ALA A 699 -8.80 -3.46 26.44
N ALA A 700 -9.87 -2.71 26.12
CA ALA A 700 -11.13 -3.29 25.64
C ALA A 700 -11.05 -3.79 24.19
N ALA A 701 -10.28 -3.13 23.31
CA ALA A 701 -10.01 -3.64 21.97
C ALA A 701 -9.18 -4.94 21.98
N ALA A 702 -8.28 -5.10 22.95
CA ALA A 702 -7.55 -6.35 23.19
C ALA A 702 -8.42 -7.46 23.84
N LEU A 703 -9.65 -7.15 24.29
CA LEU A 703 -10.63 -8.12 24.80
C LEU A 703 -11.70 -8.49 23.76
N ALA A 704 -11.57 -8.02 22.52
CA ALA A 704 -12.57 -8.19 21.48
C ALA A 704 -12.46 -9.58 20.82
N ASP A 705 -13.54 -10.36 20.85
CA ASP A 705 -13.63 -11.67 20.19
C ASP A 705 -13.85 -11.48 18.69
N GLN A 706 -12.77 -11.61 17.94
CA GLN A 706 -12.68 -11.51 16.48
C GLN A 706 -12.81 -12.87 15.79
N GLY A 707 -12.97 -13.96 16.56
CA GLY A 707 -12.66 -15.31 16.11
C GLY A 707 -11.15 -15.58 16.08
N GLY A 708 -10.78 -16.86 16.10
CA GLY A 708 -9.38 -17.30 16.12
C GLY A 708 -8.63 -17.24 14.78
N THR A 709 -9.15 -16.51 13.80
CA THR A 709 -8.62 -16.43 12.43
C THR A 709 -8.95 -15.06 11.84
N PHE A 710 -7.95 -14.40 11.25
CA PHE A 710 -8.13 -13.19 10.45
C PHE A 710 -7.60 -13.46 9.04
N ASN A 711 -8.40 -13.13 8.03
CA ASN A 711 -8.00 -13.17 6.64
C ASN A 711 -8.21 -11.79 5.99
N PRO A 712 -7.26 -11.33 5.16
CA PRO A 712 -7.48 -10.27 4.19
C PRO A 712 -8.82 -10.42 3.46
N GLN A 713 -9.50 -9.30 3.24
CA GLN A 713 -10.80 -9.25 2.55
C GLN A 713 -11.90 -10.18 3.14
N GLN A 714 -11.80 -10.62 4.40
CA GLN A 714 -12.84 -11.40 5.10
C GLN A 714 -13.14 -10.81 6.49
N GLN A 715 -14.36 -10.29 6.69
CA GLN A 715 -14.77 -9.66 7.94
C GLN A 715 -15.94 -10.39 8.62
N PHE A 716 -15.90 -10.42 9.95
CA PHE A 716 -16.97 -10.88 10.82
C PHE A 716 -17.22 -9.84 11.92
N PRO A 717 -18.47 -9.72 12.44
CA PRO A 717 -18.79 -8.79 13.51
C PRO A 717 -18.13 -9.21 14.81
N VAL A 718 -17.19 -8.38 15.26
CA VAL A 718 -16.45 -8.55 16.51
C VAL A 718 -17.37 -8.24 17.70
N SER A 719 -17.20 -8.98 18.79
CA SER A 719 -17.97 -8.76 20.03
C SER A 719 -17.07 -8.57 21.25
N TRP A 720 -17.60 -7.99 22.33
CA TRP A 720 -16.86 -7.75 23.58
C TRP A 720 -17.53 -8.46 24.75
N PRO A 721 -16.76 -9.05 25.68
CA PRO A 721 -17.30 -9.70 26.87
C PRO A 721 -17.90 -8.69 27.86
N ASP A 722 -18.81 -9.16 28.72
CA ASP A 722 -19.32 -8.42 29.87
C ASP A 722 -18.24 -8.24 30.95
N HIS A 723 -17.26 -7.38 30.67
CA HIS A 723 -16.04 -7.19 31.44
C HIS A 723 -15.94 -5.75 32.01
N PRO A 724 -15.42 -5.55 33.24
CA PRO A 724 -15.35 -4.22 33.84
C PRO A 724 -14.57 -3.18 33.01
N VAL A 725 -13.53 -3.61 32.28
CA VAL A 725 -12.74 -2.74 31.39
C VAL A 725 -13.55 -2.23 30.20
N VAL A 726 -14.44 -3.05 29.62
CA VAL A 726 -15.34 -2.62 28.52
C VAL A 726 -16.34 -1.58 29.03
N GLY A 727 -16.83 -1.74 30.27
CA GLY A 727 -17.62 -0.71 30.95
C GLY A 727 -16.84 0.59 31.20
N LEU A 728 -15.55 0.49 31.57
CA LEU A 728 -14.69 1.67 31.74
C LEU A 728 -14.39 2.37 30.41
N ALA A 729 -14.22 1.63 29.30
CA ALA A 729 -14.06 2.20 27.96
C ALA A 729 -15.27 3.06 27.55
N TYR A 730 -16.49 2.52 27.64
CA TYR A 730 -17.71 3.28 27.37
C TYR A 730 -17.86 4.50 28.31
N LEU A 731 -17.45 4.38 29.58
CA LEU A 731 -17.49 5.50 30.52
C LEU A 731 -16.50 6.60 30.12
N ASP A 732 -15.25 6.27 29.82
CA ASP A 732 -14.22 7.23 29.40
C ASP A 732 -14.65 7.98 28.12
N GLN A 733 -15.27 7.28 27.16
CA GLN A 733 -15.90 7.89 25.98
C GLN A 733 -17.03 8.86 26.37
N LEU A 734 -17.99 8.43 27.20
CA LEU A 734 -19.12 9.29 27.62
C LEU A 734 -18.68 10.47 28.51
N GLN A 735 -17.54 10.37 29.18
CA GLN A 735 -16.94 11.49 29.93
C GLN A 735 -16.30 12.53 28.99
N ARG A 736 -15.67 12.09 27.90
CA ARG A 736 -15.03 12.94 26.88
C ARG A 736 -16.05 13.76 26.08
N ASP A 737 -17.17 13.14 25.74
CA ASP A 737 -18.30 13.78 25.03
C ASP A 737 -19.17 14.65 25.96
N GLU A 738 -18.74 14.88 27.21
CA GLU A 738 -19.48 15.49 28.34
C GLU A 738 -20.85 14.83 28.69
N ALA A 739 -21.24 13.76 28.00
CA ALA A 739 -22.54 13.10 28.08
C ALA A 739 -22.85 12.43 29.43
N LEU A 740 -21.82 11.96 30.16
CA LEU A 740 -21.96 11.38 31.50
C LEU A 740 -20.81 11.86 32.40
N THR A 741 -21.07 12.85 33.26
CA THR A 741 -20.05 13.47 34.12
C THR A 741 -20.51 13.59 35.58
N GLY A 742 -19.63 14.08 36.46
CA GLY A 742 -19.96 14.34 37.87
C GLY A 742 -19.96 13.10 38.78
N GLU A 743 -20.80 13.14 39.82
CA GLU A 743 -20.80 12.15 40.91
C GLU A 743 -21.17 10.74 40.43
N THR A 744 -22.20 10.60 39.57
CA THR A 744 -22.60 9.31 38.99
C THR A 744 -21.48 8.66 38.16
N ALA A 745 -20.77 9.43 37.34
CA ALA A 745 -19.62 8.93 36.57
C ALA A 745 -18.49 8.45 37.49
N ALA A 746 -18.17 9.21 38.54
CA ALA A 746 -17.17 8.83 39.53
C ALA A 746 -17.56 7.56 40.31
N ASP A 747 -18.83 7.41 40.67
CA ASP A 747 -19.38 6.23 41.36
C ASP A 747 -19.33 4.98 40.46
N ILE A 748 -19.69 5.09 39.17
CA ILE A 748 -19.58 4.00 38.20
C ILE A 748 -18.10 3.60 38.02
N SER A 749 -17.20 4.55 37.79
CA SER A 749 -15.76 4.30 37.63
C SER A 749 -15.16 3.61 38.85
N ALA A 750 -15.51 4.06 40.07
CA ALA A 750 -15.04 3.46 41.32
C ALA A 750 -15.67 2.08 41.62
N THR A 751 -16.85 1.79 41.07
CA THR A 751 -17.50 0.48 41.21
C THR A 751 -16.95 -0.52 40.20
N LEU A 752 -16.76 -0.13 38.93
CA LEU A 752 -16.17 -0.98 37.89
C LEU A 752 -14.70 -1.33 38.18
N ARG A 753 -13.88 -0.40 38.68
CA ARG A 753 -12.50 -0.73 39.07
C ARG A 753 -12.44 -1.81 40.17
N ARG A 754 -13.34 -1.77 41.16
CA ARG A 754 -13.48 -2.84 42.16
C ARG A 754 -14.02 -4.16 41.60
N ALA A 755 -14.70 -4.11 40.46
CA ALA A 755 -15.13 -5.31 39.76
C ALA A 755 -13.97 -5.93 38.96
N ALA A 756 -13.05 -5.12 38.41
CA ALA A 756 -11.81 -5.61 37.81
C ALA A 756 -10.97 -6.38 38.85
N ASP A 757 -10.75 -5.79 40.04
CA ASP A 757 -10.08 -6.46 41.19
C ASP A 757 -10.69 -7.86 41.49
N ARG A 758 -11.99 -8.06 41.23
CA ARG A 758 -12.74 -9.30 41.51
C ARG A 758 -12.69 -10.30 40.37
N PHE A 759 -12.64 -9.84 39.12
CA PHE A 759 -12.45 -10.69 37.96
C PHE A 759 -11.03 -11.29 37.96
N GLU A 760 -10.00 -10.52 38.33
CA GLU A 760 -8.63 -11.02 38.52
C GLU A 760 -8.51 -12.09 39.62
N ASP A 761 -9.30 -11.97 40.69
CA ASP A 761 -9.38 -12.92 41.82
C ASP A 761 -10.25 -14.19 41.52
N GLU A 762 -10.92 -14.27 40.36
CA GLU A 762 -12.03 -15.23 40.06
C GLU A 762 -13.13 -15.25 41.16
N ALA A 763 -13.40 -14.10 41.80
CA ALA A 763 -14.18 -14.03 43.04
C ALA A 763 -15.51 -13.27 42.91
N GLY A 764 -16.62 -13.95 43.25
CA GLY A 764 -17.95 -13.32 43.36
C GLY A 764 -18.06 -12.33 44.52
N ASP A 765 -18.79 -11.23 44.31
CA ASP A 765 -19.05 -10.18 45.29
C ASP A 765 -20.48 -9.62 45.10
N ALA A 766 -21.46 -10.32 45.66
CA ALA A 766 -22.88 -10.00 45.48
C ALA A 766 -23.27 -8.57 45.94
N ALA A 767 -22.53 -7.97 46.89
CA ALA A 767 -22.76 -6.59 47.31
C ALA A 767 -22.27 -5.57 46.26
N LEU A 768 -21.24 -5.92 45.50
CA LEU A 768 -20.76 -5.16 44.35
C LEU A 768 -21.70 -5.32 43.14
N ALA A 769 -22.20 -6.54 42.90
CA ALA A 769 -23.21 -6.82 41.88
C ALA A 769 -24.48 -5.98 42.07
N ASP A 770 -25.05 -5.96 43.27
CA ASP A 770 -26.25 -5.17 43.57
C ASP A 770 -25.99 -3.64 43.45
N ARG A 771 -24.75 -3.18 43.65
CA ARG A 771 -24.36 -1.77 43.43
C ARG A 771 -24.22 -1.44 41.94
N LEU A 772 -23.66 -2.34 41.13
CA LEU A 772 -23.59 -2.19 39.67
C LEU A 772 -24.99 -2.13 39.06
N GLU A 773 -25.90 -3.02 39.44
CA GLU A 773 -27.29 -3.00 38.95
C GLU A 773 -28.05 -1.74 39.38
N ALA A 774 -27.82 -1.24 40.60
CA ALA A 774 -28.40 0.03 41.04
C ALA A 774 -27.93 1.21 40.17
N LEU A 775 -26.62 1.31 39.90
CA LEU A 775 -26.05 2.37 39.05
C LEU A 775 -26.43 2.20 37.57
N ALA A 776 -26.53 0.98 37.06
CA ALA A 776 -27.02 0.69 35.72
C ALA A 776 -28.49 1.13 35.55
N GLY A 777 -29.30 1.02 36.60
CA GLY A 777 -30.66 1.55 36.65
C GLY A 777 -30.77 3.08 36.68
N GLU A 778 -29.68 3.80 36.96
CA GLU A 778 -29.61 5.28 36.85
C GLU A 778 -29.26 5.73 35.41
N LEU A 779 -28.73 4.85 34.55
CA LEU A 779 -28.36 5.15 33.17
C LEU A 779 -29.57 5.12 32.22
N SER A 780 -29.81 6.24 31.54
CA SER A 780 -30.89 6.39 30.56
C SER A 780 -30.35 6.81 29.19
N GLY A 781 -31.06 6.42 28.12
CA GLY A 781 -30.61 6.57 26.74
C GLY A 781 -30.19 5.25 26.09
N ASP A 782 -29.82 5.36 24.82
CA ASP A 782 -29.41 4.29 23.91
C ASP A 782 -27.92 4.48 23.52
N GLY A 783 -27.43 3.82 22.46
CA GLY A 783 -26.04 3.92 22.01
C GLY A 783 -25.04 3.54 23.11
N ARG A 784 -23.91 4.26 23.21
CA ARG A 784 -22.84 3.99 24.19
C ARG A 784 -23.32 4.03 25.66
N ALA A 785 -24.30 4.86 26.01
CA ALA A 785 -24.91 4.86 27.35
C ALA A 785 -25.81 3.63 27.60
N GLY A 786 -26.49 3.14 26.56
CA GLY A 786 -27.22 1.87 26.59
C GLY A 786 -26.30 0.65 26.68
N ALA A 787 -25.17 0.67 25.99
CA ALA A 787 -24.15 -0.37 26.04
C ALA A 787 -23.47 -0.45 27.41
N LEU A 788 -23.01 0.69 27.96
CA LEU A 788 -22.47 0.76 29.34
C LEU A 788 -23.42 0.12 30.36
N ARG A 789 -24.72 0.46 30.28
CA ARG A 789 -25.76 -0.14 31.13
C ARG A 789 -25.82 -1.66 30.99
N ALA A 790 -25.82 -2.18 29.76
CA ALA A 790 -25.83 -3.63 29.52
C ALA A 790 -24.59 -4.32 30.09
N THR A 791 -23.38 -3.83 29.80
CA THR A 791 -22.13 -4.36 30.32
C THR A 791 -22.08 -4.34 31.85
N MET A 792 -22.55 -3.28 32.49
CA MET A 792 -22.65 -3.22 33.96
C MET A 792 -23.58 -4.30 34.54
N GLN A 793 -24.67 -4.65 33.85
CA GLN A 793 -25.59 -5.70 34.27
C GLN A 793 -25.02 -7.11 34.03
N GLY A 794 -24.28 -7.32 32.95
CA GLY A 794 -23.54 -8.56 32.70
C GLY A 794 -22.42 -8.79 33.72
N VAL A 795 -21.60 -7.77 34.00
CA VAL A 795 -20.59 -7.79 35.08
C VAL A 795 -21.24 -8.09 36.43
N ALA A 796 -22.41 -7.49 36.72
CA ALA A 796 -23.16 -7.79 37.94
C ALA A 796 -23.72 -9.23 37.97
N ALA A 797 -24.05 -9.82 36.83
CA ALA A 797 -24.46 -11.22 36.75
C ALA A 797 -23.29 -12.19 36.97
N ALA A 798 -22.09 -11.86 36.48
CA ALA A 798 -20.87 -12.65 36.67
C ALA A 798 -20.36 -12.65 38.13
N LEU A 799 -20.64 -11.59 38.90
CA LEU A 799 -20.23 -11.43 40.30
C LEU A 799 -21.16 -12.10 41.35
N ARG A 800 -22.16 -12.89 40.94
CA ARG A 800 -23.22 -13.44 41.83
C ARG A 800 -23.03 -14.92 42.19
#